data_AF-V1CRM1-F1
#
_entry.id   AF-V1CRM1-F1
#
_cell.length_a   1.000
_cell.length_b   1.000
_cell.length_c   1.000
_cell.angle_alpha   90.00
_cell.angle_beta   90.00
_cell.angle_gamma   90.00
#
_symmetry.space_group_name_H-M   'P 1'
#
loop_
_entity.id
_entity.type
_entity.pdbx_description
1 polymer ?
#
loop_
_entity_poly.entity_id
_entity_poly.type
_entity_poly.pdbx_seq_one_letter_code
_entity_poly.pdbx_strand_id
1 'polypeptide(L)'
;MVDVHDEKTFAEQYELNADEYIDVDVVSLPFTVRVQKRLDGIRINNLCELLNTKPEALLNLPGFGLNCFNQIDSYIRELKKNDSSHFSINTLENKSLKSGKKWGKYVEHIKNGDFSFVDIDDLNDLERHDFFRIKEAYSVLGEDLVRSCLDNPGTECELLSCFSEYINRCTILSQIKDAMNDIPDDRKHRKCINFITAFSLDENDRDALLSFYESSETELYMINAELISESSYLLVLKFFRWCSFNLLNQVKELFEKKIYKDDRIHFILDARAKKCTLEEVGQSENITRERVRQLENKARHSFEIIQKKLNIVQKIFADNNGEVIITHDDVVKFCGPIGNQVFYLLKNVESESFYYDSQLDVIVVGDQEYARKIALFLDDHPQVSKQDDFKHIISCAIEESLPGKFIQSYIETNYKLTGNVYHKTRLTLASVYEDILIRYFPNGVHIYDEAEISKIRSAIWKDYGDIGLPKNDRAITARISSIGMLSGRGIYKPKNKDKTYISNALAEKLHIYIHEDGNEVVMMNTLYYLYRDELSAEGVDNKYFLQGILKELFGDELVFRRDYVSKNKEFHSIYSSIISFIKESKSPVSKKEIKDAFPGITDIVINMAIDDEEILNFFGEYLHASRLVFRENEVERLKRIVDRVTDNDREHHIKEVFEIVTFEQSELLSRNFAKFPFCLQSILEYLYHKPIPIF
;
A
#
# COMPACT_ATOMS: atom_id res chain seq x y z
N MET A 1 -1.33 63.75 18.91
CA MET A 1 -1.33 63.84 17.45
C MET A 1 0.10 63.93 17.02
N VAL A 2 0.55 62.98 16.19
CA VAL A 2 1.86 63.06 15.53
C VAL A 2 1.77 64.17 14.49
N ASP A 3 2.83 64.94 14.36
CA ASP A 3 2.98 65.96 13.32
C ASP A 3 3.10 65.24 11.97
N VAL A 4 2.11 65.39 11.10
CA VAL A 4 1.94 64.59 9.86
C VAL A 4 2.87 65.10 8.73
N HIS A 5 3.86 65.91 9.06
CA HIS A 5 4.81 66.55 8.13
C HIS A 5 6.27 66.10 8.32
N ASP A 6 6.51 65.01 9.06
CA ASP A 6 7.85 64.45 9.22
C ASP A 6 8.16 63.51 8.03
N GLU A 7 9.26 63.75 7.29
CA GLU A 7 9.66 62.95 6.12
C GLU A 7 10.09 61.51 6.44
N LYS A 8 9.93 61.11 7.71
CA LYS A 8 10.45 59.87 8.30
C LYS A 8 9.50 58.69 8.10
N THR A 9 10.08 57.49 8.03
CA THR A 9 9.33 56.22 8.02
C THR A 9 8.76 55.92 9.41
N PHE A 10 7.80 54.99 9.51
CA PHE A 10 7.31 54.55 10.83
C PHE A 10 8.43 53.96 11.71
N ALA A 11 9.40 53.26 11.12
CA ALA A 11 10.57 52.72 11.81
C ALA A 11 11.41 53.84 12.44
N GLU A 12 11.70 54.90 11.68
CA GLU A 12 12.45 56.06 12.15
C GLU A 12 11.65 56.87 13.19
N GLN A 13 10.35 57.05 12.96
CA GLN A 13 9.49 57.84 13.83
C GLN A 13 9.26 57.18 15.21
N TYR A 14 9.24 55.85 15.23
CA TYR A 14 9.06 55.06 16.44
C TYR A 14 10.35 54.43 16.98
N GLU A 15 11.50 54.69 16.37
CA GLU A 15 12.82 54.14 16.76
C GLU A 15 12.82 52.60 16.82
N LEU A 16 12.19 51.96 15.83
CA LEU A 16 12.08 50.50 15.73
C LEU A 16 13.02 49.97 14.66
N ASN A 17 13.59 48.78 14.88
CA ASN A 17 14.34 48.06 13.85
C ASN A 17 13.37 47.29 12.95
N ALA A 18 13.08 47.80 11.75
CA ALA A 18 12.09 47.21 10.86
C ALA A 18 12.39 45.74 10.50
N ASP A 19 13.67 45.38 10.37
CA ASP A 19 14.13 44.04 9.97
C ASP A 19 13.78 42.95 10.99
N GLU A 20 13.59 43.32 12.26
CA GLU A 20 13.15 42.39 13.30
C GLU A 20 11.72 41.88 13.05
N TYR A 21 10.93 42.64 12.30
CA TYR A 21 9.52 42.37 12.04
C TYR A 21 9.25 41.83 10.62
N ILE A 22 10.29 41.40 9.90
CA ILE A 22 10.17 40.92 8.52
C ILE A 22 9.31 39.65 8.36
N ASP A 23 9.19 38.86 9.41
CA ASP A 23 8.40 37.61 9.44
C ASP A 23 6.95 37.84 9.90
N VAL A 24 6.61 39.06 10.28
CA VAL A 24 5.27 39.40 10.76
C VAL A 24 4.43 39.83 9.57
N ASP A 25 3.71 38.88 8.97
CA ASP A 25 2.78 39.16 7.87
C ASP A 25 1.72 40.19 8.29
N VAL A 26 1.46 41.20 7.46
CA VAL A 26 0.44 42.23 7.70
C VAL A 26 -0.96 41.62 7.85
N VAL A 27 -1.22 40.50 7.20
CA VAL A 27 -2.46 39.73 7.30
C VAL A 27 -2.59 39.06 8.68
N SER A 28 -1.48 38.84 9.39
CA SER A 28 -1.46 38.31 10.76
C SER A 28 -1.80 39.37 11.83
N LEU A 29 -1.64 40.65 11.50
CA LEU A 29 -1.85 41.78 12.41
C LEU A 29 -3.33 41.97 12.76
N PRO A 30 -3.65 42.55 13.94
CA PRO A 30 -5.02 42.79 14.41
C PRO A 30 -5.72 43.95 13.67
N PHE A 31 -5.47 44.08 12.37
CA PHE A 31 -6.05 45.09 11.50
C PHE A 31 -7.41 44.65 10.96
N THR A 32 -8.25 45.63 10.65
CA THR A 32 -9.51 45.35 9.97
C THR A 32 -9.26 44.88 8.55
N VAL A 33 -10.22 44.11 7.98
CA VAL A 33 -10.19 43.65 6.58
C VAL A 33 -10.02 44.84 5.61
N ARG A 34 -10.53 46.02 5.97
CA ARG A 34 -10.36 47.25 5.17
C ARG A 34 -8.91 47.71 5.14
N VAL A 35 -8.21 47.72 6.27
CA VAL A 35 -6.79 48.10 6.34
C VAL A 35 -5.94 47.08 5.60
N GLN A 36 -6.16 45.78 5.85
CA GLN A 36 -5.43 44.70 5.20
C GLN A 36 -5.54 44.76 3.67
N LYS A 37 -6.76 44.90 3.12
CA LYS A 37 -6.96 45.03 1.66
C LYS A 37 -6.28 46.25 1.03
N ARG A 38 -6.05 47.32 1.81
CA ARG A 38 -5.41 48.53 1.30
C ARG A 38 -3.89 48.42 1.32
N LEU A 39 -3.32 47.77 2.33
CA LEU A 39 -1.90 47.45 2.40
C LEU A 39 -1.51 46.43 1.32
N ASP A 40 -2.32 45.40 1.15
CA ASP A 40 -2.17 44.41 0.07
C ASP A 40 -2.24 45.06 -1.33
N GLY A 41 -3.15 46.02 -1.52
CA GLY A 41 -3.27 46.79 -2.76
C GLY A 41 -2.03 47.62 -3.16
N ILE A 42 -1.09 47.85 -2.23
CA ILE A 42 0.19 48.51 -2.48
C ILE A 42 1.39 47.58 -2.23
N ARG A 43 1.15 46.27 -2.13
CA ARG A 43 2.17 45.22 -1.93
C ARG A 43 2.97 45.38 -0.63
N ILE A 44 2.34 45.89 0.42
CA ILE A 44 2.88 45.82 1.78
C ILE A 44 2.36 44.53 2.43
N ASN A 45 3.23 43.53 2.50
CA ASN A 45 2.91 42.15 2.88
C ASN A 45 3.39 41.81 4.29
N ASN A 46 4.38 42.50 4.83
CA ASN A 46 4.91 42.27 6.17
C ASN A 46 5.12 43.57 6.96
N LEU A 47 5.31 43.43 8.26
CA LEU A 47 5.44 44.56 9.19
C LEU A 47 6.76 45.31 8.96
N CYS A 48 7.83 44.66 8.49
CA CYS A 48 9.05 45.36 8.06
C CYS A 48 8.75 46.36 6.94
N GLU A 49 8.07 45.93 5.87
CA GLU A 49 7.65 46.81 4.78
C GLU A 49 6.73 47.94 5.26
N LEU A 50 5.81 47.63 6.17
CA LEU A 50 4.92 48.63 6.77
C LEU A 50 5.70 49.65 7.61
N LEU A 51 6.67 49.22 8.41
CA LEU A 51 7.52 50.07 9.23
C LEU A 51 8.43 50.96 8.37
N ASN A 52 8.90 50.45 7.23
CA ASN A 52 9.69 51.22 6.25
C ASN A 52 8.84 52.15 5.36
N THR A 53 7.52 52.17 5.54
CA THR A 53 6.63 53.06 4.80
C THR A 53 6.50 54.42 5.50
N LYS A 54 6.35 55.50 4.72
CA LYS A 54 6.09 56.85 5.26
C LYS A 54 4.61 57.05 5.64
N PRO A 55 4.29 57.70 6.77
CA PRO A 55 2.90 58.00 7.17
C PRO A 55 2.08 58.72 6.10
N GLU A 56 2.68 59.69 5.41
CA GLU A 56 2.05 60.44 4.32
C GLU A 56 1.68 59.55 3.13
N ALA A 57 2.50 58.55 2.81
CA ALA A 57 2.25 57.64 1.70
C ALA A 57 0.97 56.81 1.93
N LEU A 58 0.69 56.42 3.17
CA LEU A 58 -0.54 55.70 3.52
C LEU A 58 -1.77 56.62 3.52
N LEU A 59 -1.64 57.86 4.01
CA LEU A 59 -2.74 58.84 4.05
C LEU A 59 -3.18 59.31 2.65
N ASN A 60 -2.28 59.26 1.67
CA ASN A 60 -2.57 59.60 0.28
C ASN A 60 -3.26 58.46 -0.51
N LEU A 61 -3.49 57.29 0.10
CA LEU A 61 -4.12 56.15 -0.58
C LEU A 61 -5.64 56.33 -0.75
N PRO A 62 -6.20 56.08 -1.95
CA PRO A 62 -7.63 56.14 -2.18
C PRO A 62 -8.42 55.22 -1.24
N GLY A 63 -9.28 55.80 -0.39
CA GLY A 63 -10.12 55.08 0.55
C GLY A 63 -9.43 54.67 1.87
N PHE A 64 -8.19 55.12 2.08
CA PHE A 64 -7.46 54.99 3.34
C PHE A 64 -7.70 56.24 4.20
N GLY A 65 -8.71 56.15 5.09
CA GLY A 65 -9.11 57.28 5.93
C GLY A 65 -8.36 57.34 7.26
N LEU A 66 -8.58 58.41 8.02
CA LEU A 66 -7.97 58.65 9.34
C LEU A 66 -8.14 57.49 10.33
N ASN A 67 -9.27 56.77 10.28
CA ASN A 67 -9.50 55.60 11.13
C ASN A 67 -8.61 54.40 10.79
N CYS A 68 -8.27 54.21 9.51
CA CYS A 68 -7.29 53.20 9.08
C CYS A 68 -5.89 53.55 9.58
N PHE A 69 -5.52 54.82 9.45
CA PHE A 69 -4.26 55.34 9.93
C PHE A 69 -4.11 55.19 11.44
N ASN A 70 -5.11 55.63 12.23
CA ASN A 70 -5.10 55.52 13.68
C ASN A 70 -4.98 54.07 14.16
N GLN A 71 -5.53 53.10 13.42
CA GLN A 71 -5.39 51.68 13.74
C GLN A 71 -3.94 51.20 13.59
N ILE A 72 -3.25 51.60 12.52
CA ILE A 72 -1.83 51.27 12.30
C ILE A 72 -0.95 52.00 13.33
N ASP A 73 -1.18 53.30 13.51
CA ASP A 73 -0.43 54.14 14.45
C ASP A 73 -0.57 53.64 15.90
N SER A 74 -1.77 53.24 16.33
CA SER A 74 -1.99 52.66 17.65
C SER A 74 -1.28 51.32 17.84
N TYR A 75 -1.26 50.46 16.80
CA TYR A 75 -0.57 49.18 16.85
C TYR A 75 0.95 49.37 16.98
N ILE A 76 1.54 50.27 16.18
CA ILE A 76 2.99 50.55 16.21
C ILE A 76 3.39 51.19 17.55
N ARG A 77 2.53 52.04 18.14
CA ARG A 77 2.76 52.57 19.51
C ARG A 77 2.78 51.48 20.58
N GLU A 78 1.89 50.49 20.49
CA GLU A 78 1.89 49.34 21.40
C GLU A 78 3.10 48.44 21.17
N LEU A 79 3.52 48.27 19.92
CA LEU A 79 4.73 47.56 19.53
C LEU A 79 5.96 48.17 20.24
N LYS A 80 6.15 49.50 20.14
CA LYS A 80 7.24 50.22 20.81
C LYS A 80 7.23 50.07 22.34
N LYS A 81 6.05 50.02 22.97
CA LYS A 81 5.96 49.81 24.42
C LYS A 81 6.44 48.42 24.84
N ASN A 82 6.30 47.43 23.96
CA ASN A 82 6.75 46.06 24.22
C ASN A 82 8.21 45.83 23.80
N ASP A 83 8.75 46.64 22.89
CA ASP A 83 10.11 46.56 22.35
C ASP A 83 11.21 47.14 23.27
N SER A 84 10.92 47.34 24.56
CA SER A 84 11.84 47.98 25.52
C SER A 84 13.05 47.09 25.92
N SER A 85 13.30 46.02 25.18
CA SER A 85 14.38 45.08 25.43
C SER A 85 14.81 44.42 24.12
N HIS A 86 15.57 45.09 23.25
CA HIS A 86 16.60 44.50 22.38
C HIS A 86 17.34 45.61 21.60
N PHE A 87 18.53 45.27 21.09
CA PHE A 87 19.64 46.18 20.80
C PHE A 87 19.79 46.35 19.28
N SER A 88 19.61 47.56 18.75
CA SER A 88 19.75 47.88 17.32
C SER A 88 21.10 48.54 16.99
N ILE A 89 21.58 48.44 15.74
CA ILE A 89 22.83 49.12 15.31
C ILE A 89 22.70 50.66 15.34
N ASN A 90 21.49 51.20 15.18
CA ASN A 90 21.20 52.62 15.44
C ASN A 90 21.44 53.02 16.92
N THR A 91 21.62 52.05 17.82
CA THR A 91 22.03 52.31 19.21
C THR A 91 23.53 52.61 19.36
N LEU A 92 24.36 52.43 18.33
CA LEU A 92 25.73 53.00 18.35
C LEU A 92 25.66 54.53 18.20
N GLU A 93 24.73 55.06 17.41
CA GLU A 93 24.50 56.51 17.30
C GLU A 93 23.75 57.11 18.51
N ASN A 94 23.16 56.30 19.40
CA ASN A 94 22.41 56.79 20.56
C ASN A 94 22.72 56.11 21.90
N LYS A 95 23.93 55.59 22.08
CA LYS A 95 24.60 55.63 23.39
C LYS A 95 25.58 56.80 23.42
N SER A 96 25.13 57.99 23.03
CA SER A 96 25.85 59.19 23.47
C SER A 96 26.00 59.10 24.99
N LEU A 97 27.23 59.22 25.47
CA LEU A 97 27.51 59.25 26.90
C LEU A 97 26.56 60.29 27.52
N LYS A 98 25.71 59.86 28.46
CA LYS A 98 24.53 60.65 28.87
C LYS A 98 24.93 61.97 29.55
N SER A 99 26.18 62.09 29.97
CA SER A 99 26.79 63.33 30.44
C SER A 99 27.10 64.28 29.27
N GLY A 100 26.04 64.89 28.75
CA GLY A 100 26.17 66.07 27.91
C GLY A 100 26.97 67.16 28.64
N LYS A 101 28.11 67.55 28.04
CA LYS A 101 28.90 68.77 28.34
C LYS A 101 29.79 68.74 29.60
N LYS A 102 30.90 67.97 29.59
CA LYS A 102 32.14 68.28 30.37
C LYS A 102 33.42 67.51 29.99
N TRP A 103 33.40 66.73 28.91
CA TRP A 103 34.55 65.92 28.45
C TRP A 103 35.81 66.74 28.12
N GLY A 104 35.63 67.97 27.61
CA GLY A 104 36.72 68.81 27.10
C GLY A 104 37.88 69.06 28.07
N LYS A 105 37.64 69.08 29.39
CA LYS A 105 38.69 69.29 30.40
C LYS A 105 39.64 68.08 30.52
N TYR A 106 39.17 66.88 30.18
CA TYR A 106 39.90 65.63 30.38
C TYR A 106 40.46 65.03 29.10
N VAL A 107 40.24 65.66 27.93
CA VAL A 107 40.68 65.13 26.63
C VAL A 107 42.18 64.89 26.59
N GLU A 108 43.00 65.81 27.12
CA GLU A 108 44.46 65.64 27.16
C GLU A 108 44.90 64.54 28.13
N HIS A 109 44.16 64.33 29.23
CA HIS A 109 44.41 63.21 30.14
C HIS A 109 44.08 61.88 29.46
N ILE A 110 42.91 61.78 28.81
CA ILE A 110 42.48 60.62 28.03
C ILE A 110 43.47 60.34 26.90
N LYS A 111 43.91 61.35 26.15
CA LYS A 111 44.89 61.23 25.06
C LYS A 111 46.20 60.59 25.52
N ASN A 112 46.60 60.86 26.76
CA ASN A 112 47.81 60.31 27.37
C ASN A 112 47.57 59.05 28.20
N GLY A 113 46.36 58.48 28.17
CA GLY A 113 46.00 57.27 28.92
C GLY A 113 45.91 57.48 30.44
N ASP A 114 45.90 58.73 30.89
CA ASP A 114 45.78 59.09 32.31
C ASP A 114 44.31 59.18 32.71
N PHE A 115 43.84 58.19 33.46
CA PHE A 115 42.49 58.15 34.04
C PHE A 115 42.49 58.34 35.55
N SER A 116 43.58 58.82 36.15
CA SER A 116 43.68 59.03 37.61
C SER A 116 42.66 60.04 38.13
N PHE A 117 42.20 60.96 37.28
CA PHE A 117 41.16 61.94 37.60
C PHE A 117 39.81 61.30 37.98
N VAL A 118 39.53 60.06 37.55
CA VAL A 118 38.24 59.37 37.81
C VAL A 118 38.03 59.11 39.32
N ASP A 119 39.12 58.92 40.06
CA ASP A 119 39.08 58.63 41.50
C ASP A 119 39.25 59.90 42.37
N ILE A 120 39.66 61.02 41.77
CA ILE A 120 40.10 62.24 42.47
C ILE A 120 39.09 63.39 42.30
N ASP A 121 38.49 63.53 41.12
CA ASP A 121 37.54 64.60 40.83
C ASP A 121 36.11 64.24 41.29
N ASP A 122 35.30 65.27 41.57
CA ASP A 122 33.91 65.14 42.01
C ASP A 122 32.99 64.80 40.82
N LEU A 123 33.08 63.54 40.37
CA LEU A 123 32.29 62.94 39.30
C LEU A 123 31.09 62.20 39.87
N ASN A 124 29.91 62.36 39.25
CA ASN A 124 28.74 61.57 39.60
C ASN A 124 28.84 60.11 39.11
N ASP A 125 27.98 59.23 39.61
CA ASP A 125 28.04 57.78 39.31
C ASP A 125 27.93 57.46 37.81
N LEU A 126 27.16 58.25 37.05
CA LEU A 126 27.02 58.10 35.60
C LEU A 126 28.29 58.53 34.87
N GLU A 127 28.90 59.65 35.26
CA GLU A 127 30.17 60.14 34.72
C GLU A 127 31.30 59.15 35.00
N ARG A 128 31.38 58.62 36.23
CA ARG A 128 32.36 57.58 36.59
C ARG A 128 32.19 56.34 35.72
N HIS A 129 30.97 55.85 35.57
CA HIS A 129 30.66 54.70 34.71
C HIS A 129 31.08 54.96 33.25
N ASP A 130 30.77 56.14 32.73
CA ASP A 130 31.13 56.55 31.37
C ASP A 130 32.66 56.61 31.17
N PHE A 131 33.42 57.19 32.12
CA PHE A 131 34.89 57.21 32.05
C PHE A 131 35.54 55.83 32.22
N PHE A 132 34.95 54.92 33.00
CA PHE A 132 35.41 53.53 33.06
C PHE A 132 35.31 52.84 31.70
N ARG A 133 34.22 53.08 30.95
CA ARG A 133 34.04 52.53 29.60
C ARG A 133 35.05 53.12 28.61
N ILE A 134 35.39 54.40 28.75
CA ILE A 134 36.43 55.02 27.90
C ILE A 134 37.82 54.48 28.24
N LYS A 135 38.12 54.24 29.52
CA LYS A 135 39.37 53.59 29.94
C LYS A 135 39.51 52.19 29.34
N GLU A 136 38.44 51.41 29.37
CA GLU A 136 38.38 50.10 28.73
C GLU A 136 38.59 50.20 27.21
N ALA A 137 37.88 51.12 26.53
CA ALA A 137 38.06 51.35 25.10
C ALA A 137 39.48 51.80 24.74
N TYR A 138 40.10 52.67 25.54
CA TYR A 138 41.49 53.09 25.37
C TYR A 138 42.45 51.89 25.45
N SER A 139 42.22 50.96 26.36
CA SER A 139 43.05 49.76 26.50
C SER A 139 42.95 48.81 25.30
N VAL A 140 41.81 48.79 24.60
CA VAL A 140 41.58 47.97 23.40
C VAL A 140 42.17 48.62 22.15
N LEU A 141 41.95 49.93 21.98
CA LEU A 141 42.40 50.68 20.80
C LEU A 141 43.91 50.98 20.82
N GLY A 142 44.48 51.14 22.03
CA GLY A 142 45.87 51.51 22.23
C GLY A 142 46.13 53.01 22.04
N GLU A 143 47.24 53.47 22.61
CA GLU A 143 47.64 54.89 22.68
C GLU A 143 47.79 55.54 21.30
N ASP A 144 48.41 54.84 20.35
CA ASP A 144 48.72 55.38 19.02
C ASP A 144 47.45 55.65 18.20
N LEU A 145 46.49 54.71 18.23
CA LEU A 145 45.24 54.82 17.48
C LEU A 145 44.34 55.92 18.08
N VAL A 146 44.24 55.96 19.41
CA VAL A 146 43.46 56.99 20.11
C VAL A 146 44.03 58.38 19.83
N ARG A 147 45.36 58.55 19.88
CA ARG A 147 46.01 59.82 19.51
C ARG A 147 45.74 60.18 18.06
N SER A 148 45.87 59.22 17.14
CA SER A 148 45.63 59.44 15.72
C SER A 148 44.19 59.93 15.43
N CYS A 149 43.18 59.31 16.06
CA CYS A 149 41.79 59.73 15.93
C CYS A 149 41.50 61.11 16.56
N LEU A 150 42.10 61.42 17.72
CA LEU A 150 41.91 62.71 18.38
C LEU A 150 42.61 63.87 17.66
N ASP A 151 43.78 63.61 17.06
CA ASP A 151 44.56 64.62 16.33
C ASP A 151 44.07 64.85 14.90
N ASN A 152 43.46 63.83 14.28
CA ASN A 152 42.90 63.89 12.94
C ASN A 152 41.45 63.37 12.94
N PRO A 153 40.44 64.26 13.08
CA PRO A 153 39.03 63.87 13.13
C PRO A 153 38.52 63.08 11.91
N GLY A 154 39.25 63.10 10.78
CA GLY A 154 38.91 62.28 9.60
C GLY A 154 39.31 60.80 9.72
N THR A 155 40.31 60.48 10.55
CA THR A 155 40.82 59.11 10.72
C THR A 155 39.79 58.20 11.38
N GLU A 156 38.94 58.72 12.27
CA GLU A 156 37.82 57.98 12.84
C GLU A 156 36.85 57.51 11.74
N CYS A 157 36.43 58.43 10.85
CA CYS A 157 35.51 58.10 9.75
C CYS A 157 36.09 57.07 8.79
N GLU A 158 37.39 57.17 8.48
CA GLU A 158 38.10 56.20 7.65
C GLU A 158 38.17 54.82 8.30
N LEU A 159 38.51 54.75 9.59
CA LEU A 159 38.55 53.48 10.35
C LEU A 159 37.17 52.85 10.47
N LEU A 160 36.14 53.63 10.81
CA LEU A 160 34.76 53.15 10.87
C LEU A 160 34.29 52.64 9.50
N SER A 161 34.65 53.34 8.42
CA SER A 161 34.39 52.88 7.05
C SER A 161 35.11 51.56 6.74
N CYS A 162 36.39 51.42 7.11
CA CYS A 162 37.16 50.19 6.92
C CYS A 162 36.59 48.99 7.70
N PHE A 163 35.99 49.22 8.86
CA PHE A 163 35.38 48.16 9.67
C PHE A 163 33.90 47.94 9.41
N SER A 164 33.24 48.80 8.62
CA SER A 164 31.79 48.75 8.41
C SER A 164 31.29 47.39 7.90
N GLU A 165 31.96 46.81 6.90
CA GLU A 165 31.65 45.49 6.35
C GLU A 165 31.86 44.36 7.36
N TYR A 166 32.95 44.42 8.14
CA TYR A 166 33.23 43.47 9.20
C TYR A 166 32.19 43.54 10.32
N ILE A 167 31.84 44.76 10.75
CA ILE A 167 30.81 45.00 11.78
C ILE A 167 29.45 44.48 11.30
N ASN A 168 29.09 44.74 10.03
CA ASN A 168 27.85 44.22 9.44
C ASN A 168 27.83 42.69 9.46
N ARG A 169 28.92 42.05 9.01
CA ARG A 169 29.08 40.58 9.02
C ARG A 169 29.00 40.00 10.43
N CYS A 170 29.66 40.62 11.41
CA CYS A 170 29.58 40.19 12.82
C CYS A 170 28.16 40.32 13.37
N THR A 171 27.44 41.38 13.01
CA THR A 171 26.05 41.59 13.46
C THR A 171 25.12 40.55 12.87
N ILE A 172 25.21 40.30 11.56
CA ILE A 172 24.49 39.22 10.87
C ILE A 172 24.72 37.88 11.56
N LEU A 173 25.98 37.52 11.81
CA LEU A 173 26.33 36.26 12.47
C LEU A 173 25.80 36.19 13.91
N SER A 174 25.76 37.31 14.63
CA SER A 174 25.16 37.37 15.96
C SER A 174 23.66 37.09 15.91
N GLN A 175 22.92 37.75 14.99
CA GLN A 175 21.47 37.57 14.88
C GLN A 175 21.11 36.13 14.49
N ILE A 176 21.89 35.49 13.61
CA ILE A 176 21.72 34.08 13.28
C ILE A 176 21.96 33.21 14.51
N LYS A 177 23.05 33.44 15.26
CA LYS A 177 23.35 32.70 16.48
C LYS A 177 22.25 32.85 17.52
N ASP A 178 21.72 34.06 17.70
CA ASP A 178 20.62 34.33 18.62
C ASP A 178 19.36 33.56 18.19
N ALA A 179 18.98 33.64 16.91
CA ALA A 179 17.85 32.89 16.37
C ALA A 179 18.04 31.36 16.47
N MET A 180 19.26 30.86 16.31
CA MET A 180 19.58 29.44 16.51
C MET A 180 19.49 29.02 17.99
N ASN A 181 19.89 29.90 18.90
CA ASN A 181 19.82 29.63 20.34
C ASN A 181 18.36 29.51 20.82
N ASP A 182 17.45 30.26 20.22
CA ASP A 182 16.01 30.20 20.50
C ASP A 182 15.34 28.89 20.05
N ILE A 183 16.00 28.10 19.20
CA ILE A 183 15.47 26.80 18.77
C ILE A 183 15.51 25.82 19.95
N PRO A 184 14.43 25.07 20.23
CA PRO A 184 14.42 24.02 21.23
C PRO A 184 15.55 23.00 21.03
N ASP A 185 16.19 22.59 22.13
CA ASP A 185 17.37 21.71 22.08
C ASP A 185 17.08 20.35 21.42
N ASP A 186 15.86 19.82 21.59
CA ASP A 186 15.46 18.56 20.97
C ASP A 186 15.33 18.64 19.44
N ARG A 187 15.15 19.85 18.88
CA ARG A 187 15.11 20.08 17.42
C ARG A 187 16.48 20.32 16.83
N LYS A 188 17.39 20.95 17.58
CA LYS A 188 18.77 21.22 17.13
C LYS A 188 19.45 19.97 16.59
N HIS A 189 19.21 18.82 17.22
CA HIS A 189 19.79 17.52 16.88
C HIS A 189 19.02 16.69 15.85
N ARG A 190 18.01 17.28 15.18
CA ARG A 190 17.23 16.60 14.14
C ARG A 190 17.72 17.02 12.75
N LYS A 191 17.43 16.20 11.76
CA LYS A 191 17.85 16.42 10.37
C LYS A 191 17.29 17.74 9.81
N CYS A 192 18.14 18.56 9.22
CA CYS A 192 17.77 19.87 8.69
C CYS A 192 16.75 19.77 7.54
N ILE A 193 16.85 18.74 6.69
CA ILE A 193 15.96 18.55 5.53
C ILE A 193 14.48 18.55 5.89
N ASN A 194 14.12 17.96 7.03
CA ASN A 194 12.73 17.90 7.49
C ASN A 194 12.16 19.28 7.80
N PHE A 195 12.97 20.15 8.42
CA PHE A 195 12.56 21.52 8.74
C PHE A 195 12.56 22.41 7.50
N ILE A 196 13.56 22.27 6.63
CA ILE A 196 13.65 23.03 5.37
C ILE A 196 12.46 22.71 4.45
N THR A 197 12.11 21.43 4.33
CA THR A 197 10.98 20.96 3.52
C THR A 197 9.64 21.47 4.08
N ALA A 198 9.51 21.54 5.40
CA ALA A 198 8.33 22.06 6.08
C ALA A 198 8.20 23.58 5.99
N PHE A 199 9.33 24.30 5.95
CA PHE A 199 9.39 25.75 5.96
C PHE A 199 8.95 26.38 4.64
N SER A 200 9.50 25.92 3.51
CA SER A 200 9.19 26.45 2.18
C SER A 200 8.76 25.36 1.22
N LEU A 201 7.86 25.69 0.29
CA LEU A 201 7.51 24.87 -0.87
C LEU A 201 8.34 25.25 -2.11
N ASP A 202 9.07 26.36 -2.08
CA ASP A 202 9.90 26.84 -3.18
C ASP A 202 11.21 26.05 -3.23
N GLU A 203 11.51 25.41 -4.36
CA GLU A 203 12.72 24.61 -4.53
C GLU A 203 14.00 25.45 -4.45
N ASN A 204 13.98 26.70 -4.90
CA ASN A 204 15.16 27.57 -4.83
C ASN A 204 15.48 27.94 -3.38
N ASP A 205 14.45 28.24 -2.57
CA ASP A 205 14.64 28.50 -1.13
C ASP A 205 15.21 27.27 -0.42
N ARG A 206 14.70 26.07 -0.75
CA ARG A 206 15.18 24.81 -0.17
C ARG A 206 16.62 24.52 -0.55
N ASP A 207 16.96 24.65 -1.82
CA ASP A 207 18.32 24.44 -2.34
C ASP A 207 19.30 25.45 -1.74
N ALA A 208 18.89 26.72 -1.64
CA ALA A 208 19.68 27.76 -0.99
C ALA A 208 19.95 27.41 0.49
N LEU A 209 18.93 27.02 1.25
CA LEU A 209 19.10 26.64 2.66
C LEU A 209 19.96 25.37 2.82
N LEU A 210 19.77 24.36 1.97
CA LEU A 210 20.53 23.11 2.01
C LEU A 210 22.01 23.32 1.66
N SER A 211 22.33 24.32 0.83
CA SER A 211 23.73 24.64 0.47
C SER A 211 24.61 25.04 1.65
N PHE A 212 24.00 25.43 2.78
CA PHE A 212 24.71 25.76 4.02
C PHE A 212 24.96 24.55 4.93
N TYR A 213 24.55 23.35 4.53
CA TYR A 213 24.78 22.09 5.25
C TYR A 213 25.66 21.15 4.42
N GLU A 214 26.38 20.24 5.09
CA GLU A 214 27.21 19.24 4.41
C GLU A 214 26.36 18.25 3.59
N SER A 215 25.17 17.89 4.10
CA SER A 215 24.21 17.01 3.43
C SER A 215 22.79 17.27 3.94
N SER A 216 21.78 16.68 3.27
CA SER A 216 20.38 16.72 3.74
C SER A 216 20.18 16.04 5.10
N GLU A 217 21.06 15.12 5.46
CA GLU A 217 20.98 14.32 6.70
C GLU A 217 21.64 15.01 7.89
N THR A 218 22.30 16.15 7.68
CA THR A 218 23.01 16.91 8.71
C THR A 218 22.04 17.46 9.76
N GLU A 219 22.48 17.51 11.02
CA GLU A 219 21.68 18.07 12.13
C GLU A 219 21.45 19.58 11.95
N LEU A 220 20.27 20.09 12.36
CA LEU A 220 19.83 21.47 12.15
C LEU A 220 20.80 22.52 12.70
N TYR A 221 21.44 22.27 13.84
CA TYR A 221 22.41 23.19 14.45
C TYR A 221 23.79 23.21 13.78
N MET A 222 24.09 22.28 12.86
CA MET A 222 25.39 22.13 12.19
C MET A 222 25.50 22.99 10.92
N ILE A 223 24.73 24.07 10.83
CA ILE A 223 24.81 24.99 9.69
C ILE A 223 26.21 25.62 9.57
N ASN A 224 26.73 25.72 8.35
CA ASN A 224 27.97 26.43 8.09
C ASN A 224 27.70 27.95 7.94
N ALA A 225 27.71 28.66 9.07
CA ALA A 225 27.43 30.08 9.11
C ALA A 225 28.42 30.95 8.30
N GLU A 226 29.63 30.45 8.01
CA GLU A 226 30.64 31.19 7.24
C GLU A 226 30.26 31.37 5.77
N LEU A 227 29.46 30.45 5.23
CA LEU A 227 28.97 30.46 3.85
C LEU A 227 27.81 31.44 3.62
N ILE A 228 27.24 31.99 4.68
CA ILE A 228 26.06 32.85 4.58
C ILE A 228 26.47 34.22 4.05
N SER A 229 25.90 34.57 2.89
CA SER A 229 26.05 35.88 2.24
C SER A 229 24.99 36.87 2.71
N GLU A 230 25.19 38.17 2.44
CA GLU A 230 24.16 39.20 2.68
C GLU A 230 22.86 38.92 1.94
N SER A 231 22.93 38.35 0.73
CA SER A 231 21.75 38.01 -0.08
C SER A 231 20.92 36.86 0.50
N SER A 232 21.55 35.94 1.23
CA SER A 232 20.90 34.75 1.78
C SER A 232 20.57 34.88 3.27
N TYR A 233 21.18 35.87 3.93
CA TYR A 233 21.03 36.17 5.34
C TYR A 233 19.57 36.18 5.80
N LEU A 234 18.73 36.94 5.09
CA LEU A 234 17.34 37.09 5.46
C LEU A 234 16.64 35.73 5.46
N LEU A 235 16.80 34.94 4.39
CA LEU A 235 16.18 33.61 4.29
C LEU A 235 16.58 32.70 5.45
N VAL A 236 17.86 32.68 5.83
CA VAL A 236 18.35 31.87 6.96
C VAL A 236 17.75 32.35 8.29
N LEU A 237 17.69 33.66 8.51
CA LEU A 237 17.10 34.23 9.71
C LEU A 237 15.61 33.87 9.83
N LYS A 238 14.85 34.00 8.73
CA LYS A 238 13.42 33.60 8.67
C LYS A 238 13.25 32.12 9.01
N PHE A 239 14.11 31.28 8.45
CA PHE A 239 14.10 29.83 8.67
C PHE A 239 14.34 29.48 10.14
N PHE A 240 15.38 30.02 10.78
CA PHE A 240 15.65 29.71 12.18
C PHE A 240 14.62 30.26 13.15
N ARG A 241 14.12 31.48 12.90
CA ARG A 241 12.99 32.02 13.66
C ARG A 241 11.72 31.18 13.49
N TRP A 242 11.49 30.64 12.29
CA TRP A 242 10.39 29.70 12.11
C TRP A 242 10.63 28.44 12.95
N CYS A 243 11.84 27.88 12.96
CA CYS A 243 12.20 26.67 13.71
C CYS A 243 12.06 26.79 15.25
N SER A 244 11.94 27.99 15.81
CA SER A 244 11.70 28.21 17.25
C SER A 244 10.22 28.10 17.66
N PHE A 245 9.32 27.73 16.74
CA PHE A 245 7.87 27.66 17.00
C PHE A 245 7.50 26.76 18.20
N ASN A 246 6.48 27.13 18.98
CA ASN A 246 5.87 26.23 19.97
C ASN A 246 4.45 25.87 19.52
N LEU A 247 4.28 24.71 18.88
CA LEU A 247 3.02 24.37 18.23
C LEU A 247 1.86 24.27 19.22
N LEU A 248 2.08 23.61 20.35
CA LEU A 248 1.06 23.44 21.39
C LEU A 248 0.53 24.78 21.87
N ASN A 249 1.41 25.72 22.19
CA ASN A 249 1.02 27.05 22.66
C ASN A 249 0.34 27.87 21.55
N GLN A 250 0.89 27.85 20.33
CA GLN A 250 0.33 28.58 19.19
C GLN A 250 -1.09 28.11 18.83
N VAL A 251 -1.30 26.79 18.79
CA VAL A 251 -2.62 26.20 18.52
C VAL A 251 -3.58 26.56 19.64
N LYS A 252 -3.18 26.40 20.90
CA LYS A 252 -4.03 26.73 22.06
C LYS A 252 -4.47 28.20 22.04
N GLU A 253 -3.53 29.13 21.90
CA GLU A 253 -3.80 30.57 21.90
C GLU A 253 -4.74 30.98 20.77
N LEU A 254 -4.56 30.43 19.56
CA LEU A 254 -5.44 30.77 18.44
C LEU A 254 -6.82 30.13 18.56
N PHE A 255 -6.93 28.92 19.09
CA PHE A 255 -8.24 28.32 19.34
C PHE A 255 -9.02 29.16 20.36
N GLU A 256 -8.40 29.55 21.46
CA GLU A 256 -8.99 30.43 22.48
C GLU A 256 -9.38 31.81 21.92
N LYS A 257 -8.51 32.45 21.12
CA LYS A 257 -8.75 33.82 20.62
C LYS A 257 -9.64 33.90 19.37
N LYS A 258 -9.65 32.88 18.51
CA LYS A 258 -10.24 32.96 17.15
C LYS A 258 -11.36 31.96 16.91
N ILE A 259 -11.32 30.78 17.52
CA ILE A 259 -12.31 29.71 17.29
C ILE A 259 -13.35 29.69 18.39
N TYR A 260 -12.93 29.58 19.65
CA TYR A 260 -13.78 29.52 20.84
C TYR A 260 -14.32 30.90 21.21
N LYS A 261 -15.22 31.43 20.37
CA LYS A 261 -15.91 32.68 20.66
C LYS A 261 -16.86 32.55 21.86
N ASP A 262 -17.36 31.35 22.10
CA ASP A 262 -18.19 30.96 23.23
C ASP A 262 -17.94 29.49 23.58
N ASP A 263 -18.34 29.08 24.80
CA ASP A 263 -18.20 27.70 25.29
C ASP A 263 -18.99 26.68 24.44
N ARG A 264 -20.00 27.15 23.71
CA ARG A 264 -20.84 26.30 22.87
C ARG A 264 -20.09 25.79 21.66
N ILE A 265 -19.30 26.63 20.97
CA ILE A 265 -18.46 26.16 19.86
C ILE A 265 -17.46 25.12 20.34
N HIS A 266 -16.87 25.33 21.52
CA HIS A 266 -15.95 24.35 22.13
C HIS A 266 -16.65 22.99 22.32
N PHE A 267 -17.83 22.97 22.94
CA PHE A 267 -18.61 21.74 23.12
C PHE A 267 -18.97 21.06 21.80
N ILE A 268 -19.45 21.82 20.82
CA ILE A 268 -19.82 21.28 19.50
C ILE A 268 -18.61 20.59 18.85
N LEU A 269 -17.44 21.22 18.83
CA LEU A 269 -16.25 20.62 18.21
C LEU A 269 -15.79 19.36 18.94
N ASP A 270 -15.82 19.36 20.28
CA ASP A 270 -15.47 18.18 21.08
C ASP A 270 -16.42 17.00 20.82
N ALA A 271 -17.73 17.25 20.81
CA ALA A 271 -18.73 16.22 20.53
C ALA A 271 -18.63 15.69 19.08
N ARG A 272 -18.36 16.56 18.11
CA ARG A 272 -18.18 16.17 16.71
C ARG A 272 -16.88 15.39 16.48
N ALA A 273 -15.79 15.76 17.16
CA ALA A 273 -14.55 14.97 17.16
C ALA A 273 -14.75 13.56 17.74
N LYS A 274 -15.67 13.42 18.71
CA LYS A 274 -16.12 12.12 19.27
C LYS A 274 -17.17 11.40 18.41
N LYS A 275 -17.38 11.84 17.17
CA LYS A 275 -18.29 11.25 16.17
C LYS A 275 -19.79 11.35 16.48
N CYS A 276 -20.22 12.18 17.43
CA CYS A 276 -21.65 12.45 17.66
C CYS A 276 -22.28 13.12 16.43
N THR A 277 -23.52 12.79 16.10
CA THR A 277 -24.26 13.36 14.96
C THR A 277 -24.69 14.81 15.23
N LEU A 278 -24.96 15.57 14.16
CA LEU A 278 -25.52 16.93 14.29
C LEU A 278 -26.85 16.97 15.05
N GLU A 279 -27.61 15.87 15.02
CA GLU A 279 -28.89 15.75 15.72
C GLU A 279 -28.69 15.52 17.23
N GLU A 280 -27.78 14.61 17.60
CA GLU A 280 -27.38 14.36 19.01
C GLU A 280 -26.81 15.62 19.67
N VAL A 281 -25.95 16.36 18.95
CA VAL A 281 -25.40 17.63 19.42
C VAL A 281 -26.49 18.70 19.54
N GLY A 282 -27.45 18.72 18.61
CA GLY A 282 -28.59 19.64 18.67
C GLY A 282 -29.49 19.40 19.87
N GLN A 283 -29.76 18.14 20.21
CA GLN A 283 -30.55 17.75 21.37
C GLN A 283 -29.85 18.12 22.69
N SER A 284 -28.54 17.91 22.80
CA SER A 284 -27.77 18.24 24.02
C SER A 284 -27.68 19.75 24.28
N GLU A 285 -27.53 20.56 23.22
CA GLU A 285 -27.43 22.02 23.32
C GLU A 285 -28.79 22.74 23.18
N ASN A 286 -29.91 22.02 23.06
CA ASN A 286 -31.25 22.57 22.78
C ASN A 286 -31.29 23.51 21.56
N ILE A 287 -30.63 23.14 20.47
CA ILE A 287 -30.61 23.87 19.20
C ILE A 287 -30.95 22.96 18.03
N THR A 288 -31.37 23.54 16.91
CA THR A 288 -31.67 22.75 15.71
C THR A 288 -30.40 22.15 15.12
N ARG A 289 -30.52 20.97 14.49
CA ARG A 289 -29.47 20.33 13.69
C ARG A 289 -28.79 21.32 12.72
N GLU A 290 -29.59 22.17 12.09
CA GLU A 290 -29.12 23.19 11.15
C GLU A 290 -28.30 24.28 11.85
N ARG A 291 -28.65 24.65 13.08
CA ARG A 291 -27.85 25.60 13.86
C ARG A 291 -26.49 25.03 14.26
N VAL A 292 -26.42 23.76 14.64
CA VAL A 292 -25.15 23.06 14.90
C VAL A 292 -24.25 23.13 13.66
N ARG A 293 -24.79 22.75 12.48
CA ARG A 293 -24.07 22.79 11.20
C ARG A 293 -23.50 24.18 10.88
N GLN A 294 -24.27 25.24 11.13
CA GLN A 294 -23.83 26.62 10.91
C GLN A 294 -22.66 27.02 11.83
N LEU A 295 -22.74 26.65 13.12
CA LEU A 295 -21.68 26.93 14.09
C LEU A 295 -20.40 26.14 13.78
N GLU A 296 -20.55 24.86 13.42
CA GLU A 296 -19.45 24.01 12.99
C GLU A 296 -18.74 24.58 11.74
N ASN A 297 -19.50 24.96 10.71
CA ASN A 297 -18.95 25.56 9.50
C ASN A 297 -18.22 26.88 9.78
N LYS A 298 -18.70 27.68 10.73
CA LYS A 298 -18.04 28.92 11.14
C LYS A 298 -16.69 28.65 11.82
N ALA A 299 -16.64 27.64 12.69
CA ALA A 299 -15.39 27.21 13.32
C ALA A 299 -14.42 26.65 12.26
N ARG A 300 -14.91 25.81 11.35
CA ARG A 300 -14.13 25.26 10.23
C ARG A 300 -13.48 26.33 9.38
N HIS A 301 -14.25 27.33 8.93
CA HIS A 301 -13.71 28.42 8.12
C HIS A 301 -12.67 29.25 8.89
N SER A 302 -12.87 29.45 10.19
CA SER A 302 -11.88 30.13 11.04
C SER A 302 -10.59 29.30 11.15
N PHE A 303 -10.71 27.98 11.26
CA PHE A 303 -9.60 27.05 11.31
C PHE A 303 -8.83 26.96 9.98
N GLU A 304 -9.51 26.94 8.83
CA GLU A 304 -8.86 26.98 7.51
C GLU A 304 -7.90 28.18 7.38
N ILE A 305 -8.32 29.35 7.85
CA ILE A 305 -7.48 30.56 7.87
C ILE A 305 -6.29 30.39 8.82
N ILE A 306 -6.50 29.78 9.99
CA ILE A 306 -5.42 29.51 10.95
C ILE A 306 -4.43 28.51 10.38
N GLN A 307 -4.90 27.42 9.76
CA GLN A 307 -4.06 26.39 9.18
C GLN A 307 -3.16 26.95 8.08
N LYS A 308 -3.71 27.79 7.18
CA LYS A 308 -2.92 28.48 6.14
C LYS A 308 -1.85 29.43 6.69
N LYS A 309 -2.06 29.96 7.89
CA LYS A 309 -1.12 30.90 8.54
C LYS A 309 -0.05 30.20 9.37
N LEU A 310 -0.45 29.19 10.14
CA LEU A 310 0.45 28.51 11.05
C LEU A 310 1.16 27.31 10.42
N ASN A 311 0.63 26.77 9.33
CA ASN A 311 1.11 25.53 8.70
C ASN A 311 1.25 24.41 9.76
N ILE A 312 0.15 24.13 10.50
CA ILE A 312 0.15 23.18 11.63
C ILE A 312 0.67 21.81 11.17
N VAL A 313 0.17 21.32 10.03
CA VAL A 313 0.59 20.04 9.43
C VAL A 313 2.10 20.01 9.15
N GLN A 314 2.67 21.07 8.58
CA GLN A 314 4.11 21.16 8.29
C GLN A 314 4.94 21.19 9.57
N LYS A 315 4.46 21.87 10.61
CA LYS A 315 5.09 21.88 11.92
C LYS A 315 5.07 20.51 12.58
N ILE A 316 3.96 19.77 12.46
CA ILE A 316 3.86 18.38 12.90
C ILE A 316 4.83 17.50 12.11
N PHE A 317 4.88 17.63 10.79
CA PHE A 317 5.82 16.91 9.94
C PHE A 317 7.28 17.12 10.38
N ALA A 318 7.69 18.36 10.63
CA ALA A 318 9.03 18.68 11.11
C ALA A 318 9.31 18.07 12.50
N ASP A 319 8.38 18.23 13.45
CA ASP A 319 8.48 17.68 14.81
C ASP A 319 8.28 16.15 14.87
N ASN A 320 7.81 15.52 13.79
CA ASN A 320 7.67 14.08 13.65
C ASN A 320 8.75 13.48 12.73
N ASN A 321 9.91 14.13 12.63
CA ASN A 321 11.07 13.65 11.87
C ASN A 321 10.81 13.43 10.37
N GLY A 322 9.93 14.22 9.76
CA GLY A 322 9.64 14.14 8.33
C GLY A 322 8.72 12.99 7.94
N GLU A 323 7.99 12.42 8.90
CA GLU A 323 6.98 11.39 8.62
C GLU A 323 5.84 11.99 7.77
N VAL A 324 5.72 11.48 6.54
CA VAL A 324 4.74 11.92 5.54
C VAL A 324 3.31 11.59 5.96
N ILE A 325 3.12 10.47 6.67
CA ILE A 325 1.82 10.08 7.21
C ILE A 325 1.72 10.55 8.66
N ILE A 326 0.75 11.43 8.91
CA ILE A 326 0.42 11.95 10.22
C ILE A 326 -0.88 11.32 10.69
N THR A 327 -0.79 10.50 11.74
CA THR A 327 -1.94 9.83 12.34
C THR A 327 -2.68 10.76 13.31
N HIS A 328 -3.87 10.34 13.72
CA HIS A 328 -4.60 10.98 14.81
C HIS A 328 -3.74 11.15 16.07
N ASP A 329 -3.00 10.10 16.45
CA ASP A 329 -2.20 10.09 17.68
C ASP A 329 -1.00 11.03 17.59
N ASP A 330 -0.43 11.21 16.39
CA ASP A 330 0.60 12.21 16.15
C ASP A 330 0.05 13.63 16.37
N VAL A 331 -1.13 13.94 15.82
CA VAL A 331 -1.76 15.25 16.04
C VAL A 331 -2.07 15.49 17.52
N VAL A 332 -2.59 14.49 18.23
CA VAL A 332 -2.83 14.58 19.68
C VAL A 332 -1.53 14.76 20.46
N LYS A 333 -0.47 14.06 20.09
CA LYS A 333 0.85 14.17 20.72
C LYS A 333 1.40 15.60 20.63
N PHE A 334 1.30 16.26 19.48
CA PHE A 334 1.90 17.59 19.27
C PHE A 334 0.96 18.77 19.57
N CYS A 335 -0.35 18.59 19.45
CA CYS A 335 -1.34 19.65 19.75
C CYS A 335 -1.97 19.52 21.15
N GLY A 336 -1.67 18.46 21.90
CA GLY A 336 -2.13 18.26 23.28
C GLY A 336 -3.65 18.04 23.37
N PRO A 337 -4.33 18.55 24.42
CA PRO A 337 -5.75 18.29 24.68
C PRO A 337 -6.70 18.68 23.54
N ILE A 338 -6.32 19.67 22.73
CA ILE A 338 -7.13 20.17 21.60
C ILE A 338 -6.90 19.32 20.34
N GLY A 339 -5.91 18.41 20.33
CA GLY A 339 -5.51 17.63 19.17
C GLY A 339 -6.64 16.85 18.50
N ASN A 340 -7.60 16.31 19.27
CA ASN A 340 -8.78 15.65 18.71
C ASN A 340 -9.61 16.60 17.81
N GLN A 341 -9.79 17.84 18.27
CA GLN A 341 -10.53 18.86 17.53
C GLN A 341 -9.72 19.37 16.33
N VAL A 342 -8.40 19.52 16.48
CA VAL A 342 -7.49 19.87 15.37
C VAL A 342 -7.58 18.82 14.27
N PHE A 343 -7.42 17.55 14.61
CA PHE A 343 -7.50 16.45 13.65
C PHE A 343 -8.86 16.42 12.95
N TYR A 344 -9.95 16.56 13.70
CA TYR A 344 -11.31 16.65 13.15
C TYR A 344 -11.46 17.76 12.10
N LEU A 345 -10.93 18.95 12.39
CA LEU A 345 -11.01 20.09 11.47
C LEU A 345 -10.12 19.92 10.24
N LEU A 346 -8.92 19.34 10.41
CA LEU A 346 -7.98 19.07 9.31
C LEU A 346 -8.56 18.17 8.22
N LYS A 347 -9.48 17.26 8.55
CA LYS A 347 -10.16 16.38 7.57
C LYS A 347 -10.85 17.12 6.43
N ASN A 348 -11.20 18.38 6.65
CA ASN A 348 -11.97 19.19 5.70
C ASN A 348 -11.17 20.36 5.12
N VAL A 349 -9.85 20.44 5.39
CA VAL A 349 -9.01 21.52 4.87
C VAL A 349 -8.51 21.13 3.49
N GLU A 350 -8.77 21.98 2.51
CA GLU A 350 -8.14 21.90 1.18
C GLU A 350 -6.77 22.57 1.24
N SER A 351 -5.72 21.82 0.87
CA SER A 351 -4.34 22.30 0.81
C SER A 351 -3.61 21.67 -0.37
N GLU A 352 -2.63 22.39 -0.91
CA GLU A 352 -1.69 21.87 -1.92
C GLU A 352 -0.56 21.05 -1.29
N SER A 353 -0.32 21.25 0.00
CA SER A 353 0.81 20.67 0.74
C SER A 353 0.49 19.38 1.48
N PHE A 354 -0.79 19.06 1.66
CA PHE A 354 -1.27 17.83 2.29
C PHE A 354 -2.72 17.55 1.90
N TYR A 355 -3.15 16.32 2.09
CA TYR A 355 -4.57 15.94 2.01
C TYR A 355 -4.94 14.94 3.11
N TYR A 356 -6.23 14.78 3.36
CA TYR A 356 -6.76 13.76 4.26
C TYR A 356 -7.21 12.53 3.48
N ASP A 357 -6.71 11.35 3.86
CA ASP A 357 -7.14 10.08 3.30
C ASP A 357 -8.27 9.48 4.17
N SER A 358 -9.47 9.40 3.60
CA SER A 358 -10.65 8.89 4.30
C SER A 358 -10.68 7.38 4.53
N GLN A 359 -9.97 6.59 3.72
CA GLN A 359 -9.91 5.14 3.88
C GLN A 359 -9.00 4.76 5.05
N LEU A 360 -7.94 5.53 5.21
CA LEU A 360 -6.89 5.28 6.19
C LEU A 360 -7.07 6.08 7.49
N ASP A 361 -7.92 7.11 7.46
CA ASP A 361 -8.13 8.07 8.57
C ASP A 361 -6.81 8.73 9.01
N VAL A 362 -6.03 9.22 8.04
CA VAL A 362 -4.73 9.89 8.26
C VAL A 362 -4.58 11.13 7.39
N ILE A 363 -3.61 11.99 7.74
CA ILE A 363 -3.17 13.13 6.93
C ILE A 363 -1.88 12.75 6.20
N VAL A 364 -1.81 13.02 4.90
CA VAL A 364 -0.65 12.73 4.05
C VAL A 364 -0.04 14.04 3.59
N VAL A 365 1.25 14.26 3.86
CA VAL A 365 2.02 15.44 3.48
C VAL A 365 2.66 15.24 2.10
N GLY A 366 2.45 16.16 1.17
CA GLY A 366 2.90 16.03 -0.22
C GLY A 366 1.80 15.59 -1.18
N ASP A 367 2.20 15.10 -2.35
CA ASP A 367 1.30 14.85 -3.48
C ASP A 367 0.58 13.49 -3.45
N GLN A 368 -0.32 13.30 -4.42
CA GLN A 368 -1.07 12.06 -4.61
C GLN A 368 -0.22 10.90 -5.17
N GLU A 369 1.01 11.14 -5.60
CA GLU A 369 1.90 10.08 -6.09
C GLU A 369 2.26 9.12 -4.96
N TYR A 370 2.39 9.65 -3.74
CA TYR A 370 2.60 8.86 -2.53
C TYR A 370 1.42 7.92 -2.23
N ALA A 371 0.18 8.38 -2.43
CA ALA A 371 -1.02 7.56 -2.33
C ALA A 371 -1.00 6.40 -3.34
N ARG A 372 -0.56 6.68 -4.56
CA ARG A 372 -0.45 5.68 -5.62
C ARG A 372 0.63 4.64 -5.29
N LYS A 373 1.77 5.03 -4.74
CA LYS A 373 2.81 4.09 -4.28
C LYS A 373 2.28 3.17 -3.18
N ILE A 374 1.56 3.73 -2.21
CA ILE A 374 0.88 2.95 -1.16
C ILE A 374 -0.13 1.98 -1.78
N ALA A 375 -0.99 2.44 -2.69
CA ALA A 375 -2.00 1.60 -3.32
C ALA A 375 -1.38 0.43 -4.11
N LEU A 376 -0.33 0.71 -4.91
CA LEU A 376 0.42 -0.32 -5.65
C LEU A 376 1.07 -1.33 -4.71
N PHE A 377 1.69 -0.83 -3.63
CA PHE A 377 2.30 -1.67 -2.61
C PHE A 377 1.26 -2.59 -1.95
N LEU A 378 0.11 -2.05 -1.56
CA LEU A 378 -0.99 -2.81 -0.93
C LEU A 378 -1.68 -3.80 -1.87
N ASP A 379 -1.76 -3.49 -3.17
CA ASP A 379 -2.37 -4.37 -4.18
C ASP A 379 -1.51 -5.61 -4.45
N ASP A 380 -0.19 -5.52 -4.30
CA ASP A 380 0.74 -6.65 -4.51
C ASP A 380 0.82 -7.59 -3.30
N HIS A 381 0.07 -7.32 -2.22
CA HIS A 381 0.13 -8.13 -1.01
C HIS A 381 -0.55 -9.51 -1.17
N PRO A 382 0.11 -10.59 -0.71
CA PRO A 382 -0.44 -11.93 -0.81
C PRO A 382 -1.69 -12.10 0.06
N GLN A 383 -2.66 -12.87 -0.43
CA GLN A 383 -3.91 -13.17 0.29
C GLN A 383 -3.68 -13.88 1.64
N VAL A 384 -2.57 -14.63 1.73
CA VAL A 384 -2.14 -15.42 2.88
C VAL A 384 -0.63 -15.33 2.97
N SER A 385 -0.08 -14.99 4.14
CA SER A 385 1.37 -14.90 4.33
C SER A 385 1.76 -15.07 5.81
N LYS A 386 2.98 -15.57 6.09
CA LYS A 386 3.41 -15.80 7.48
C LYS A 386 3.71 -14.46 8.16
N GLN A 387 3.64 -14.47 9.48
CA GLN A 387 3.96 -13.30 10.28
C GLN A 387 5.40 -12.78 10.02
N ASP A 388 6.37 -13.67 9.84
CA ASP A 388 7.75 -13.26 9.56
C ASP A 388 7.92 -12.68 8.15
N ASP A 389 7.16 -13.17 7.16
CA ASP A 389 7.13 -12.62 5.81
C ASP A 389 6.57 -11.18 5.84
N PHE A 390 5.55 -10.91 6.65
CA PHE A 390 5.00 -9.55 6.82
C PHE A 390 5.97 -8.58 7.50
N LYS A 391 6.83 -9.05 8.42
CA LYS A 391 7.89 -8.19 8.97
C LYS A 391 8.87 -7.76 7.88
N HIS A 392 9.23 -8.67 6.97
CA HIS A 392 10.07 -8.36 5.82
C HIS A 392 9.38 -7.40 4.84
N ILE A 393 8.07 -7.58 4.60
CA ILE A 393 7.29 -6.64 3.78
C ILE A 393 7.31 -5.23 4.39
N ILE A 394 7.13 -5.10 5.70
CA ILE A 394 7.21 -3.80 6.38
C ILE A 394 8.62 -3.19 6.24
N SER A 395 9.69 -3.98 6.34
CA SER A 395 11.05 -3.45 6.12
C SER A 395 11.28 -3.00 4.68
N CYS A 396 10.82 -3.75 3.67
CA CYS A 396 10.93 -3.34 2.27
C CYS A 396 10.17 -2.06 1.99
N ALA A 397 9.00 -1.88 2.59
CA ALA A 397 8.28 -0.63 2.48
C ALA A 397 9.05 0.56 3.08
N ILE A 398 9.68 0.38 4.24
CA ILE A 398 10.51 1.43 4.84
C ILE A 398 11.67 1.79 3.90
N GLU A 399 12.30 0.80 3.25
CA GLU A 399 13.33 1.04 2.23
C GLU A 399 12.81 1.81 1.01
N GLU A 400 11.58 1.52 0.56
CA GLU A 400 10.89 2.29 -0.48
C GLU A 400 10.35 3.64 0.00
N SER A 401 10.74 4.08 1.19
CA SER A 401 10.31 5.33 1.81
C SER A 401 8.80 5.40 2.04
N LEU A 402 8.16 4.25 2.24
CA LEU A 402 6.76 4.12 2.66
C LEU A 402 6.68 3.98 4.20
N PRO A 403 5.59 4.45 4.85
CA PRO A 403 5.58 4.51 6.30
C PRO A 403 5.29 3.13 6.89
N GLY A 404 6.30 2.52 7.51
CA GLY A 404 6.17 1.15 8.05
C GLY A 404 5.02 1.01 9.08
N LYS A 405 4.80 2.05 9.89
CA LYS A 405 3.67 2.11 10.84
C LYS A 405 2.31 2.03 10.14
N PHE A 406 2.20 2.67 8.98
CA PHE A 406 0.98 2.66 8.19
C PHE A 406 0.66 1.25 7.68
N ILE A 407 1.66 0.58 7.08
CA ILE A 407 1.48 -0.79 6.56
C ILE A 407 1.18 -1.76 7.67
N GLN A 408 1.82 -1.59 8.82
CA GLN A 408 1.50 -2.38 10.01
C GLN A 408 0.03 -2.21 10.42
N SER A 409 -0.46 -0.97 10.55
CA SER A 409 -1.87 -0.69 10.87
C SER A 409 -2.82 -1.24 9.81
N TYR A 410 -2.48 -1.13 8.52
CA TYR A 410 -3.26 -1.72 7.43
C TYR A 410 -3.37 -3.24 7.55
N ILE A 411 -2.26 -3.93 7.83
CA ILE A 411 -2.24 -5.39 8.02
C ILE A 411 -3.10 -5.77 9.22
N GLU A 412 -2.92 -5.10 10.36
CA GLU A 412 -3.68 -5.35 11.59
C GLU A 412 -5.19 -5.12 11.42
N THR A 413 -5.58 -4.17 10.56
CA THR A 413 -6.99 -3.85 10.29
C THR A 413 -7.62 -4.78 9.26
N ASN A 414 -6.89 -5.15 8.20
CA ASN A 414 -7.44 -5.85 7.03
C ASN A 414 -7.17 -7.36 7.02
N TYR A 415 -6.20 -7.83 7.80
CA TYR A 415 -5.87 -9.25 7.90
C TYR A 415 -6.25 -9.79 9.27
N LYS A 416 -6.65 -11.06 9.29
CA LYS A 416 -6.85 -11.82 10.52
C LYS A 416 -5.66 -12.75 10.74
N LEU A 417 -5.20 -12.84 11.98
CA LEU A 417 -4.12 -13.74 12.37
C LEU A 417 -4.70 -15.05 12.91
N THR A 418 -4.33 -16.18 12.28
CA THR A 418 -4.65 -17.54 12.75
C THR A 418 -3.35 -18.33 12.87
N GLY A 419 -3.00 -18.74 14.09
CA GLY A 419 -1.67 -19.29 14.36
C GLY A 419 -0.58 -18.28 14.04
N ASN A 420 0.29 -18.61 13.10
CA ASN A 420 1.40 -17.77 12.63
C ASN A 420 1.17 -17.18 11.23
N VAL A 421 -0.07 -17.23 10.73
CA VAL A 421 -0.42 -16.84 9.35
C VAL A 421 -1.49 -15.76 9.35
N TYR A 422 -1.22 -14.67 8.64
CA TYR A 422 -2.19 -13.62 8.34
C TYR A 422 -2.97 -13.95 7.07
N HIS A 423 -4.27 -13.66 7.04
CA HIS A 423 -5.13 -13.86 5.88
C HIS A 423 -6.18 -12.75 5.72
N LYS A 424 -6.38 -12.28 4.48
CA LYS A 424 -7.30 -11.17 4.15
C LYS A 424 -8.77 -11.61 4.08
N THR A 425 -9.01 -12.84 3.63
CA THR A 425 -10.36 -13.41 3.45
C THR A 425 -10.69 -14.44 4.52
N ARG A 426 -11.93 -14.94 4.52
CA ARG A 426 -12.35 -16.00 5.44
C ARG A 426 -11.49 -17.26 5.19
N LEU A 427 -10.76 -17.69 6.22
CA LEU A 427 -9.95 -18.90 6.15
C LEU A 427 -10.86 -20.14 6.03
N THR A 428 -10.75 -20.85 4.91
CA THR A 428 -11.46 -22.12 4.70
C THR A 428 -10.47 -23.27 4.80
N LEU A 429 -10.94 -24.48 5.12
CA LEU A 429 -10.06 -25.65 5.11
C LEU A 429 -9.45 -25.88 3.71
N ALA A 430 -10.20 -25.60 2.64
CA ALA A 430 -9.70 -25.72 1.27
C ALA A 430 -8.50 -24.80 1.02
N SER A 431 -8.60 -23.52 1.39
CA SER A 431 -7.49 -22.56 1.23
C SER A 431 -6.27 -22.93 2.08
N VAL A 432 -6.48 -23.48 3.28
CA VAL A 432 -5.39 -23.98 4.13
C VAL A 432 -4.66 -25.15 3.46
N TYR A 433 -5.39 -26.15 2.96
CA TYR A 433 -4.76 -27.28 2.29
C TYR A 433 -4.03 -26.86 1.00
N GLU A 434 -4.59 -25.95 0.21
CA GLU A 434 -3.96 -25.44 -1.01
C GLU A 434 -2.63 -24.74 -0.70
N ASP A 435 -2.65 -23.85 0.28
CA ASP A 435 -1.46 -23.15 0.75
C ASP A 435 -0.38 -24.12 1.29
N ILE A 436 -0.78 -25.13 2.07
CA ILE A 436 0.16 -26.15 2.58
C ILE A 436 0.74 -26.99 1.44
N LEU A 437 -0.06 -27.35 0.42
CA LEU A 437 0.43 -28.06 -0.76
C LEU A 437 1.47 -27.23 -1.50
N ILE A 438 1.23 -25.93 -1.71
CA ILE A 438 2.17 -25.02 -2.39
C ILE A 438 3.48 -24.92 -1.60
N ARG A 439 3.40 -24.72 -0.28
CA ARG A 439 4.59 -24.44 0.55
C ARG A 439 5.42 -25.67 0.90
N TYR A 440 4.80 -26.80 1.18
CA TYR A 440 5.48 -27.98 1.71
C TYR A 440 5.52 -29.16 0.74
N PHE A 441 4.61 -29.21 -0.26
CA PHE A 441 4.48 -30.33 -1.18
C PHE A 441 4.40 -29.88 -2.65
N PRO A 442 5.36 -29.07 -3.15
CA PRO A 442 5.33 -28.60 -4.55
C PRO A 442 5.44 -29.76 -5.55
N ASN A 443 6.12 -30.85 -5.16
CA ASN A 443 6.23 -32.08 -5.95
C ASN A 443 5.07 -33.07 -5.70
N GLY A 444 4.09 -32.67 -4.90
CA GLY A 444 2.86 -33.41 -4.63
C GLY A 444 2.91 -34.29 -3.39
N VAL A 445 1.74 -34.78 -3.01
CA VAL A 445 1.52 -35.65 -1.85
C VAL A 445 0.75 -36.90 -2.26
N HIS A 446 1.21 -38.05 -1.81
CA HIS A 446 0.53 -39.32 -1.88
C HIS A 446 -0.58 -39.41 -0.81
N ILE A 447 -1.82 -39.18 -1.21
CA ILE A 447 -2.94 -39.03 -0.26
C ILE A 447 -3.34 -40.33 0.44
N TYR A 448 -2.93 -41.50 -0.06
CA TYR A 448 -3.23 -42.79 0.58
C TYR A 448 -2.12 -43.26 1.53
N ASP A 449 -1.04 -42.48 1.69
CA ASP A 449 0.04 -42.78 2.63
C ASP A 449 -0.21 -42.05 3.96
N GLU A 450 -0.42 -42.83 5.03
CA GLU A 450 -0.65 -42.31 6.38
C GLU A 450 0.50 -41.42 6.89
N ALA A 451 1.74 -41.72 6.50
CA ALA A 451 2.91 -40.93 6.89
C ALA A 451 2.87 -39.54 6.24
N GLU A 452 2.43 -39.44 4.99
CA GLU A 452 2.30 -38.16 4.30
C GLU A 452 1.11 -37.33 4.80
N ILE A 453 -0.02 -37.99 5.11
CA ILE A 453 -1.16 -37.31 5.75
C ILE A 453 -0.77 -36.77 7.14
N SER A 454 0.05 -37.51 7.89
CA SER A 454 0.59 -37.04 9.17
C SER A 454 1.51 -35.83 9.01
N LYS A 455 2.32 -35.77 7.95
CA LYS A 455 3.14 -34.59 7.61
C LYS A 455 2.26 -33.38 7.29
N ILE A 456 1.15 -33.56 6.56
CA ILE A 456 0.18 -32.48 6.29
C ILE A 456 -0.43 -31.95 7.58
N ARG A 457 -0.91 -32.82 8.47
CA ARG A 457 -1.46 -32.41 9.78
C ARG A 457 -0.43 -31.63 10.59
N SER A 458 0.82 -32.09 10.59
CA SER A 458 1.91 -31.43 11.31
C SER A 458 2.24 -30.05 10.71
N ALA A 459 2.24 -29.91 9.39
CA ALA A 459 2.47 -28.64 8.71
C ALA A 459 1.34 -27.63 8.99
N ILE A 460 0.08 -28.09 8.96
CA ILE A 460 -1.08 -27.25 9.31
C ILE A 460 -1.00 -26.81 10.77
N TRP A 461 -0.73 -27.73 11.70
CA TRP A 461 -0.59 -27.40 13.11
C TRP A 461 0.51 -26.37 13.36
N LYS A 462 1.66 -26.52 12.68
CA LYS A 462 2.79 -25.60 12.78
C LYS A 462 2.44 -24.18 12.33
N ASP A 463 1.73 -24.03 11.22
CA ASP A 463 1.48 -22.71 10.62
C ASP A 463 0.17 -22.08 11.11
N TYR A 464 -0.91 -22.85 11.26
CA TYR A 464 -2.25 -22.36 11.56
C TYR A 464 -2.74 -22.73 12.97
N GLY A 465 -2.06 -23.62 13.69
CA GLY A 465 -2.47 -24.10 15.01
C GLY A 465 -3.67 -25.06 14.96
N ASP A 466 -4.47 -25.07 16.03
CA ASP A 466 -5.70 -25.88 16.10
C ASP A 466 -6.87 -25.20 15.39
N ILE A 467 -7.07 -25.56 14.12
CA ILE A 467 -8.18 -25.07 13.30
C ILE A 467 -9.35 -26.07 13.22
N GLY A 468 -9.40 -27.08 14.10
CA GLY A 468 -10.47 -28.08 14.11
C GLY A 468 -10.43 -29.03 12.90
N LEU A 469 -9.24 -29.57 12.61
CA LEU A 469 -9.08 -30.52 11.50
C LEU A 469 -9.94 -31.79 11.68
N PRO A 470 -10.47 -32.38 10.58
CA PRO A 470 -11.15 -33.65 10.64
C PRO A 470 -10.24 -34.75 11.22
N LYS A 471 -10.75 -35.55 12.15
CA LYS A 471 -10.03 -36.73 12.67
C LYS A 471 -9.90 -37.84 11.62
N ASN A 472 -10.85 -37.90 10.68
CA ASN A 472 -10.85 -38.90 9.63
C ASN A 472 -9.98 -38.47 8.44
N ASP A 473 -8.97 -39.27 8.12
CA ASP A 473 -8.08 -39.01 6.99
C ASP A 473 -8.82 -38.98 5.65
N ARG A 474 -9.91 -39.74 5.48
CA ARG A 474 -10.73 -39.69 4.26
C ARG A 474 -11.26 -38.29 3.93
N ALA A 475 -11.54 -37.48 4.96
CA ALA A 475 -12.00 -36.11 4.75
C ALA A 475 -10.88 -35.20 4.23
N ILE A 476 -9.64 -35.45 4.66
CA ILE A 476 -8.44 -34.74 4.20
C ILE A 476 -8.11 -35.16 2.77
N THR A 477 -8.06 -36.47 2.50
CA THR A 477 -7.76 -37.00 1.17
C THR A 477 -8.77 -36.51 0.12
N ALA A 478 -10.07 -36.58 0.42
CA ALA A 478 -11.12 -36.09 -0.47
C ALA A 478 -10.96 -34.59 -0.77
N ARG A 479 -10.56 -33.79 0.22
CA ARG A 479 -10.36 -32.36 0.03
C ARG A 479 -9.11 -32.08 -0.81
N ILE A 480 -7.99 -32.74 -0.53
CA ILE A 480 -6.76 -32.62 -1.34
C ILE A 480 -7.02 -33.03 -2.78
N SER A 481 -7.74 -34.13 -3.03
CA SER A 481 -8.10 -34.56 -4.38
C SER A 481 -8.98 -33.58 -5.14
N SER A 482 -9.75 -32.75 -4.42
CA SER A 482 -10.62 -31.73 -5.04
C SER A 482 -9.86 -30.48 -5.44
N ILE A 483 -8.85 -30.08 -4.66
CA ILE A 483 -8.10 -28.82 -4.87
C ILE A 483 -6.78 -29.02 -5.62
N GLY A 484 -6.18 -30.20 -5.52
CA GLY A 484 -4.93 -30.54 -6.18
C GLY A 484 -5.15 -31.19 -7.55
N MET A 485 -4.09 -31.19 -8.35
CA MET A 485 -4.04 -31.85 -9.65
C MET A 485 -3.37 -33.21 -9.51
N LEU A 486 -3.98 -34.25 -10.10
CA LEU A 486 -3.40 -35.58 -10.13
C LEU A 486 -2.10 -35.56 -10.95
N SER A 487 -0.99 -36.02 -10.37
CA SER A 487 0.32 -36.07 -11.04
C SER A 487 0.96 -37.45 -11.02
N GLY A 488 0.36 -38.41 -10.33
CA GLY A 488 0.86 -39.78 -10.18
C GLY A 488 -0.20 -40.65 -9.53
N ARG A 489 0.06 -41.94 -9.34
CA ARG A 489 -0.91 -42.85 -8.72
C ARG A 489 -1.19 -42.43 -7.27
N GLY A 490 -2.32 -41.75 -7.05
CA GLY A 490 -2.67 -41.20 -5.74
C GLY A 490 -1.84 -39.99 -5.30
N ILE A 491 -1.06 -39.40 -6.21
CA ILE A 491 -0.21 -38.24 -5.91
C ILE A 491 -0.87 -36.98 -6.47
N TYR A 492 -1.04 -35.97 -5.63
CA TYR A 492 -1.68 -34.69 -5.99
C TYR A 492 -0.73 -33.52 -5.76
N LYS A 493 -0.54 -32.69 -6.80
CA LYS A 493 0.27 -31.46 -6.79
C LYS A 493 -0.60 -30.21 -6.72
N PRO A 494 -0.03 -29.06 -6.31
CA PRO A 494 -0.68 -27.77 -6.49
C PRO A 494 -1.07 -27.51 -7.95
N LYS A 495 -2.16 -26.77 -8.17
CA LYS A 495 -2.58 -26.32 -9.50
C LYS A 495 -1.82 -25.05 -9.88
N ASN A 496 -1.52 -24.89 -11.17
CA ASN A 496 -1.00 -23.63 -11.70
C ASN A 496 -2.16 -22.66 -11.93
N LYS A 497 -2.03 -21.42 -11.43
CA LYS A 497 -3.07 -20.39 -11.56
C LYS A 497 -3.37 -20.04 -13.02
N ASP A 498 -2.33 -20.02 -13.86
CA ASP A 498 -2.44 -19.65 -15.28
C ASP A 498 -2.84 -20.84 -16.17
N LYS A 499 -3.09 -22.02 -15.58
CA LYS A 499 -3.43 -23.28 -16.27
C LYS A 499 -2.44 -23.69 -17.38
N THR A 500 -1.22 -23.15 -17.34
CA THR A 500 -0.13 -23.48 -18.24
C THR A 500 0.55 -24.75 -17.75
N TYR A 501 0.27 -25.86 -18.43
CA TYR A 501 0.82 -27.18 -18.11
C TYR A 501 1.54 -27.81 -19.30
N ILE A 502 0.96 -27.66 -20.49
CA ILE A 502 1.48 -28.09 -21.79
C ILE A 502 1.27 -26.96 -22.80
N SER A 503 1.95 -27.02 -23.94
CA SER A 503 1.76 -26.06 -25.03
C SER A 503 0.35 -26.13 -25.60
N ASN A 504 -0.18 -25.00 -26.07
CA ASN A 504 -1.50 -24.96 -26.70
C ASN A 504 -1.57 -25.89 -27.92
N ALA A 505 -0.48 -26.02 -28.67
CA ALA A 505 -0.39 -26.92 -29.82
C ALA A 505 -0.56 -28.39 -29.41
N LEU A 506 0.12 -28.83 -28.34
CA LEU A 506 -0.02 -30.20 -27.84
C LEU A 506 -1.40 -30.44 -27.23
N ALA A 507 -1.95 -29.46 -26.50
CA ALA A 507 -3.29 -29.53 -25.95
C ALA A 507 -4.35 -29.67 -27.05
N GLU A 508 -4.27 -28.88 -28.12
CA GLU A 508 -5.16 -28.94 -29.28
C GLU A 508 -5.02 -30.29 -30.01
N LYS A 509 -3.79 -30.79 -30.18
CA LYS A 509 -3.54 -32.10 -30.80
C LYS A 509 -4.18 -33.24 -30.01
N LEU A 510 -4.06 -33.22 -28.68
CA LEU A 510 -4.70 -34.19 -27.79
C LEU A 510 -6.23 -34.08 -27.83
N HIS A 511 -6.76 -32.86 -27.89
CA HIS A 511 -8.20 -32.60 -28.01
C HIS A 511 -8.75 -33.14 -29.34
N ILE A 512 -8.12 -32.80 -30.47
CA ILE A 512 -8.48 -33.31 -31.80
C ILE A 512 -8.47 -34.83 -31.80
N TYR A 513 -7.42 -35.47 -31.28
CA TYR A 513 -7.36 -36.92 -31.21
C TYR A 513 -8.53 -37.48 -30.42
N ILE A 514 -8.83 -36.93 -29.24
CA ILE A 514 -9.96 -37.38 -28.44
C ILE A 514 -11.25 -37.31 -29.25
N HIS A 515 -11.55 -36.19 -29.93
CA HIS A 515 -12.79 -36.01 -30.68
C HIS A 515 -12.88 -36.82 -31.98
N GLU A 516 -11.78 -36.97 -32.71
CA GLU A 516 -11.74 -37.55 -34.06
C GLU A 516 -11.40 -39.04 -34.12
N ASP A 517 -11.00 -39.68 -33.02
CA ASP A 517 -10.66 -41.14 -32.95
C ASP A 517 -11.84 -42.08 -33.26
N GLY A 518 -13.05 -41.55 -33.50
CA GLY A 518 -14.25 -42.34 -33.84
C GLY A 518 -14.87 -43.10 -32.66
N ASN A 519 -14.14 -43.28 -31.55
CA ASN A 519 -14.62 -43.93 -30.34
C ASN A 519 -15.30 -42.95 -29.36
N GLU A 520 -16.33 -43.41 -28.64
CA GLU A 520 -16.98 -42.65 -27.55
C GLU A 520 -16.12 -42.54 -26.27
N VAL A 521 -15.17 -43.46 -26.13
CA VAL A 521 -14.29 -43.60 -24.97
C VAL A 521 -12.85 -43.78 -25.44
N VAL A 522 -11.94 -42.98 -24.91
CA VAL A 522 -10.51 -43.04 -25.23
C VAL A 522 -9.71 -43.39 -23.99
N MET A 523 -8.85 -44.41 -24.10
CA MET A 523 -8.02 -44.88 -22.99
C MET A 523 -6.89 -43.89 -22.69
N MET A 524 -6.72 -43.55 -21.40
CA MET A 524 -5.64 -42.65 -20.96
C MET A 524 -4.26 -43.25 -21.23
N ASN A 525 -4.13 -44.57 -21.13
CA ASN A 525 -2.90 -45.29 -21.51
C ASN A 525 -2.55 -45.02 -22.97
N THR A 526 -3.52 -45.17 -23.87
CA THR A 526 -3.35 -45.02 -25.31
C THR A 526 -2.91 -43.61 -25.65
N LEU A 527 -3.61 -42.63 -25.10
CA LEU A 527 -3.28 -41.22 -25.30
C LEU A 527 -1.86 -40.90 -24.82
N TYR A 528 -1.47 -41.38 -23.63
CA TYR A 528 -0.13 -41.15 -23.10
C TYR A 528 0.97 -41.80 -23.95
N TYR A 529 0.80 -43.06 -24.36
CA TYR A 529 1.83 -43.77 -25.12
C TYR A 529 1.94 -43.29 -26.57
N LEU A 530 0.83 -42.84 -27.18
CA LEU A 530 0.82 -42.28 -28.53
C LEU A 530 1.61 -40.97 -28.61
N TYR A 531 1.49 -40.12 -27.59
CA TYR A 531 2.14 -38.79 -27.54
C TYR A 531 3.31 -38.75 -26.55
N ARG A 532 3.89 -39.90 -26.18
CA ARG A 532 4.85 -40.01 -25.08
C ARG A 532 6.04 -39.08 -25.22
N ASP A 533 6.61 -38.98 -26.41
CA ASP A 533 7.83 -38.20 -26.65
C ASP A 533 7.55 -36.69 -26.53
N GLU A 534 6.43 -36.23 -27.09
CA GLU A 534 5.97 -34.84 -26.99
C GLU A 534 5.62 -34.47 -25.54
N LEU A 535 4.90 -35.35 -24.85
CA LEU A 535 4.53 -35.18 -23.44
C LEU A 535 5.76 -35.16 -22.53
N SER A 536 6.73 -36.03 -22.77
CA SER A 536 7.97 -36.09 -21.98
C SER A 536 8.82 -34.83 -22.19
N ALA A 537 8.85 -34.27 -23.41
CA ALA A 537 9.53 -33.02 -23.70
C ALA A 537 8.95 -31.83 -22.93
N GLU A 538 7.66 -31.88 -22.60
CA GLU A 538 6.96 -30.87 -21.80
C GLU A 538 6.86 -31.23 -20.31
N GLY A 539 7.58 -32.27 -19.85
CA GLY A 539 7.67 -32.64 -18.43
C GLY A 539 6.51 -33.51 -17.91
N VAL A 540 5.67 -34.05 -18.80
CA VAL A 540 4.60 -34.99 -18.45
C VAL A 540 5.12 -36.42 -18.56
N ASP A 541 5.49 -37.01 -17.42
CA ASP A 541 6.21 -38.29 -17.33
C ASP A 541 5.31 -39.52 -17.14
N ASN A 542 4.00 -39.32 -16.96
CA ASN A 542 3.06 -40.41 -16.75
C ASN A 542 1.60 -40.06 -17.11
N LYS A 543 0.80 -41.11 -17.33
CA LYS A 543 -0.62 -40.99 -17.70
C LYS A 543 -1.51 -40.29 -16.67
N TYR A 544 -1.18 -40.38 -15.37
CA TYR A 544 -1.99 -39.76 -14.32
C TYR A 544 -1.79 -38.26 -14.32
N PHE A 545 -0.57 -37.81 -14.61
CA PHE A 545 -0.29 -36.39 -14.78
C PHE A 545 -0.98 -35.84 -16.03
N LEU A 546 -0.88 -36.54 -17.17
CA LEU A 546 -1.65 -36.21 -18.36
C LEU A 546 -3.15 -36.09 -18.07
N GLN A 547 -3.70 -37.07 -17.35
CA GLN A 547 -5.10 -37.05 -16.95
C GLN A 547 -5.44 -35.84 -16.08
N GLY A 548 -4.59 -35.48 -15.12
CA GLY A 548 -4.74 -34.30 -14.29
C GLY A 548 -4.79 -33.02 -15.13
N ILE A 549 -3.87 -32.88 -16.08
CA ILE A 549 -3.79 -31.73 -16.98
C ILE A 549 -5.04 -31.62 -17.85
N LEU A 550 -5.43 -32.70 -18.54
CA LEU A 550 -6.59 -32.69 -19.43
C LEU A 550 -7.89 -32.43 -18.67
N LYS A 551 -7.99 -32.87 -17.41
CA LYS A 551 -9.14 -32.55 -16.56
C LYS A 551 -9.22 -31.06 -16.21
N GLU A 552 -8.10 -30.37 -16.02
CA GLU A 552 -8.09 -28.92 -15.77
C GLU A 552 -8.37 -28.09 -17.02
N LEU A 553 -7.98 -28.59 -18.20
CA LEU A 553 -8.17 -27.93 -19.50
C LEU A 553 -9.57 -28.19 -20.08
N PHE A 554 -10.05 -29.44 -20.03
CA PHE A 554 -11.23 -29.91 -20.75
C PHE A 554 -12.29 -30.55 -19.86
N GLY A 555 -12.22 -30.39 -18.53
CA GLY A 555 -13.15 -31.02 -17.58
C GLY A 555 -14.60 -30.56 -17.68
N ASP A 556 -14.85 -29.41 -18.29
CA ASP A 556 -16.21 -28.90 -18.54
C ASP A 556 -16.87 -29.59 -19.75
N GLU A 557 -16.07 -30.06 -20.70
CA GLU A 557 -16.49 -30.73 -21.93
C GLU A 557 -16.48 -32.26 -21.80
N LEU A 558 -15.40 -32.80 -21.24
CA LEU A 558 -15.12 -34.24 -21.22
C LEU A 558 -15.32 -34.87 -19.85
N VAL A 559 -15.70 -36.15 -19.83
CA VAL A 559 -15.91 -36.91 -18.59
C VAL A 559 -14.72 -37.82 -18.31
N PHE A 560 -13.93 -37.47 -17.30
CA PHE A 560 -12.76 -38.24 -16.90
C PHE A 560 -13.11 -39.34 -15.88
N ARG A 561 -12.74 -40.59 -16.20
CA ARG A 561 -12.81 -41.77 -15.33
C ARG A 561 -11.42 -42.30 -15.05
N ARG A 562 -11.29 -43.28 -14.16
CA ARG A 562 -9.97 -43.77 -13.68
C ARG A 562 -8.98 -44.10 -14.81
N ASP A 563 -9.43 -44.77 -15.86
CA ASP A 563 -8.54 -45.28 -16.91
C ASP A 563 -8.84 -44.72 -18.32
N TYR A 564 -9.92 -43.94 -18.47
CA TYR A 564 -10.35 -43.41 -19.77
C TYR A 564 -11.04 -42.05 -19.65
N VAL A 565 -11.17 -41.38 -20.78
CA VAL A 565 -11.97 -40.16 -20.98
C VAL A 565 -13.13 -40.47 -21.93
N SER A 566 -14.32 -39.94 -21.64
CA SER A 566 -15.51 -40.09 -22.49
C SER A 566 -16.00 -38.75 -23.00
N LYS A 567 -16.50 -38.76 -24.25
CA LYS A 567 -17.10 -37.62 -24.94
C LYS A 567 -18.51 -37.29 -24.45
N ASN A 568 -19.23 -38.29 -23.94
CA ASN A 568 -20.63 -38.15 -23.58
C ASN A 568 -20.87 -38.56 -22.12
N LYS A 569 -21.71 -37.77 -21.43
CA LYS A 569 -22.13 -38.06 -20.05
C LYS A 569 -22.94 -39.34 -19.94
N GLU A 570 -23.62 -39.81 -20.98
CA GLU A 570 -24.44 -41.03 -20.95
C GLU A 570 -23.62 -42.32 -21.14
N PHE A 571 -22.45 -42.23 -21.77
CA PHE A 571 -21.57 -43.38 -21.99
C PHE A 571 -20.66 -43.60 -20.78
N HIS A 572 -21.17 -44.40 -19.85
CA HIS A 572 -20.49 -44.64 -18.58
C HIS A 572 -19.48 -45.79 -18.62
N SER A 573 -19.41 -46.58 -19.69
CA SER A 573 -18.65 -47.83 -19.70
C SER A 573 -17.96 -48.11 -21.04
N ILE A 574 -16.72 -48.59 -20.97
CA ILE A 574 -15.99 -49.16 -22.12
C ILE A 574 -16.68 -50.42 -22.66
N TYR A 575 -17.37 -51.19 -21.79
CA TYR A 575 -18.02 -52.44 -22.18
C TYR A 575 -19.11 -52.20 -23.23
N SER A 576 -19.93 -51.17 -23.06
CA SER A 576 -20.98 -50.81 -24.03
C SER A 576 -20.42 -50.40 -25.39
N SER A 577 -19.24 -49.78 -25.43
CA SER A 577 -18.57 -49.43 -26.70
C SER A 577 -18.08 -50.68 -27.43
N ILE A 578 -17.52 -51.65 -26.70
CA ILE A 578 -17.11 -52.95 -27.27
C ILE A 578 -18.33 -53.73 -27.79
N ILE A 579 -19.43 -53.78 -27.03
CA ILE A 579 -20.68 -54.44 -27.45
C ILE A 579 -21.24 -53.77 -28.71
N SER A 580 -21.26 -52.43 -28.75
CA SER A 580 -21.73 -51.68 -29.92
C SER A 580 -20.86 -51.93 -31.15
N PHE A 581 -19.53 -52.00 -30.98
CA PHE A 581 -18.61 -52.36 -32.06
C PHE A 581 -18.89 -53.76 -32.63
N ILE A 582 -19.11 -54.76 -31.77
CA ILE A 582 -19.47 -56.12 -32.20
C ILE A 582 -20.84 -56.12 -32.89
N LYS A 583 -21.80 -55.34 -32.37
CA LYS A 583 -23.15 -55.19 -32.94
C LYS A 583 -23.14 -54.54 -34.31
N GLU A 584 -22.31 -53.53 -34.53
CA GLU A 584 -22.21 -52.80 -35.80
C GLU A 584 -21.46 -53.60 -36.88
N SER A 585 -20.61 -54.54 -36.48
CA SER A 585 -19.93 -55.44 -37.42
C SER A 585 -20.91 -56.30 -38.23
N LYS A 586 -20.56 -56.52 -39.51
CA LYS A 586 -21.32 -57.38 -40.43
C LYS A 586 -20.92 -58.86 -40.33
N SER A 587 -19.82 -59.16 -39.68
CA SER A 587 -19.25 -60.50 -39.52
C SER A 587 -18.76 -60.72 -38.08
N PRO A 588 -18.56 -61.97 -37.64
CA PRO A 588 -17.93 -62.24 -36.35
C PRO A 588 -16.59 -61.51 -36.22
N VAL A 589 -16.31 -61.00 -35.02
CA VAL A 589 -15.16 -60.14 -34.72
C VAL A 589 -14.21 -60.87 -33.77
N SER A 590 -12.93 -60.94 -34.12
CA SER A 590 -11.91 -61.56 -33.27
C SER A 590 -11.49 -60.68 -32.10
N LYS A 591 -10.92 -61.29 -31.05
CA LYS A 591 -10.29 -60.55 -29.94
C LYS A 591 -9.20 -59.57 -30.41
N LYS A 592 -8.52 -59.89 -31.52
CA LYS A 592 -7.49 -59.01 -32.11
C LYS A 592 -8.13 -57.76 -32.70
N GLU A 593 -9.19 -57.90 -33.49
CA GLU A 593 -9.91 -56.77 -34.07
C GLU A 593 -10.50 -55.84 -33.00
N ILE A 594 -10.97 -56.39 -31.88
CA ILE A 594 -11.42 -55.58 -30.74
C ILE A 594 -10.25 -54.78 -30.13
N LYS A 595 -9.06 -55.38 -29.99
CA LYS A 595 -7.87 -54.67 -29.49
C LYS A 595 -7.35 -53.61 -30.45
N ASP A 596 -7.46 -53.87 -31.75
CA ASP A 596 -7.05 -52.93 -32.79
C ASP A 596 -8.02 -51.73 -32.85
N ALA A 597 -9.32 -51.97 -32.64
CA ALA A 597 -10.33 -50.91 -32.57
C ALA A 597 -10.31 -50.11 -31.26
N PHE A 598 -9.92 -50.74 -30.16
CA PHE A 598 -9.77 -50.11 -28.85
C PHE A 598 -8.36 -50.34 -28.29
N PRO A 599 -7.35 -49.61 -28.79
CA PRO A 599 -5.99 -49.78 -28.31
C PRO A 599 -5.90 -49.55 -26.79
N GLY A 600 -5.09 -50.36 -26.11
CA GLY A 600 -4.81 -50.22 -24.67
C GLY A 600 -5.78 -50.92 -23.71
N ILE A 601 -6.85 -51.56 -24.21
CA ILE A 601 -7.74 -52.39 -23.37
C ILE A 601 -7.03 -53.68 -22.93
N THR A 602 -7.39 -54.18 -21.73
CA THR A 602 -6.86 -55.45 -21.23
C THR A 602 -7.76 -56.62 -21.62
N ASP A 603 -7.22 -57.83 -21.60
CA ASP A 603 -8.01 -59.05 -21.85
C ASP A 603 -9.18 -59.21 -20.88
N ILE A 604 -9.02 -58.74 -19.64
CA ILE A 604 -10.08 -58.75 -18.62
C ILE A 604 -11.25 -57.86 -19.07
N VAL A 605 -10.96 -56.68 -19.64
CA VAL A 605 -12.00 -55.76 -20.11
C VAL A 605 -12.78 -56.37 -21.29
N ILE A 606 -12.08 -57.05 -22.20
CA ILE A 606 -12.74 -57.73 -23.32
C ILE A 606 -13.63 -58.85 -22.78
N ASN A 607 -13.10 -59.70 -21.89
CA ASN A 607 -13.86 -60.81 -21.31
C ASN A 607 -15.14 -60.33 -20.62
N MET A 608 -15.04 -59.27 -19.82
CA MET A 608 -16.23 -58.67 -19.18
C MET A 608 -17.24 -58.07 -20.17
N ALA A 609 -16.81 -57.63 -21.36
CA ALA A 609 -17.72 -57.12 -22.39
C ALA A 609 -18.41 -58.24 -23.17
N ILE A 610 -17.72 -59.35 -23.43
CA ILE A 610 -18.24 -60.49 -24.21
C ILE A 610 -19.06 -61.47 -23.36
N ASP A 611 -19.05 -61.34 -22.03
CA ASP A 611 -19.92 -62.09 -21.11
C ASP A 611 -21.39 -61.61 -21.16
N ASP A 612 -21.71 -60.64 -22.03
CA ASP A 612 -23.06 -60.16 -22.29
C ASP A 612 -23.93 -61.23 -22.98
N GLU A 613 -25.17 -61.41 -22.53
CA GLU A 613 -26.10 -62.44 -23.02
C GLU A 613 -26.43 -62.29 -24.52
N GLU A 614 -26.29 -61.09 -25.09
CA GLU A 614 -26.51 -60.82 -26.51
C GLU A 614 -25.24 -61.08 -27.36
N ILE A 615 -24.12 -61.50 -26.77
CA ILE A 615 -22.87 -61.79 -27.49
C ILE A 615 -22.62 -63.29 -27.58
N LEU A 616 -22.60 -63.82 -28.81
CA LEU A 616 -22.32 -65.22 -29.09
C LEU A 616 -20.82 -65.42 -29.33
N ASN A 617 -20.23 -66.39 -28.64
CA ASN A 617 -18.85 -66.82 -28.86
C ASN A 617 -18.80 -67.90 -29.96
N PHE A 618 -18.21 -67.57 -31.10
CA PHE A 618 -17.94 -68.46 -32.23
C PHE A 618 -16.49 -68.92 -32.23
N PHE A 619 -16.06 -69.48 -31.09
CA PHE A 619 -14.72 -70.04 -30.92
C PHE A 619 -13.60 -69.00 -31.05
N GLY A 620 -13.72 -67.89 -30.30
CA GLY A 620 -12.74 -66.80 -30.28
C GLY A 620 -13.04 -65.64 -31.24
N GLU A 621 -14.10 -65.76 -32.03
CA GLU A 621 -14.76 -64.67 -32.74
C GLU A 621 -16.13 -64.40 -32.09
N TYR A 622 -16.58 -63.16 -32.07
CA TYR A 622 -17.78 -62.74 -31.34
C TYR A 622 -18.81 -62.15 -32.29
N LEU A 623 -20.08 -62.55 -32.14
CA LEU A 623 -21.19 -62.07 -32.96
C LEU A 623 -22.34 -61.61 -32.07
N HIS A 624 -22.88 -60.44 -32.35
CA HIS A 624 -24.07 -59.96 -31.64
C HIS A 624 -25.33 -60.70 -32.10
N ALA A 625 -26.21 -61.09 -31.17
CA ALA A 625 -27.40 -61.90 -31.44
C ALA A 625 -28.36 -61.25 -32.44
N SER A 626 -28.45 -59.92 -32.45
CA SER A 626 -29.23 -59.17 -33.45
C SER A 626 -28.76 -59.35 -34.90
N ARG A 627 -27.60 -59.97 -35.13
CA ARG A 627 -27.08 -60.33 -36.46
C ARG A 627 -27.50 -61.73 -36.92
N LEU A 628 -28.14 -62.51 -36.06
CA LEU A 628 -28.71 -63.79 -36.45
C LEU A 628 -29.93 -63.57 -37.35
N VAL A 629 -29.99 -64.29 -38.46
CA VAL A 629 -31.03 -64.21 -39.47
C VAL A 629 -31.67 -65.58 -39.67
N PHE A 630 -32.93 -65.68 -39.30
CA PHE A 630 -33.76 -66.87 -39.46
C PHE A 630 -34.92 -66.61 -40.44
N ARG A 631 -35.22 -67.59 -41.30
CA ARG A 631 -36.42 -67.62 -42.14
C ARG A 631 -37.57 -68.32 -41.39
N GLU A 632 -38.78 -68.20 -41.93
CA GLU A 632 -39.97 -68.84 -41.36
C GLU A 632 -39.74 -70.34 -41.11
N ASN A 633 -40.15 -70.80 -39.93
CA ASN A 633 -40.09 -72.20 -39.46
C ASN A 633 -38.67 -72.79 -39.30
N GLU A 634 -37.59 -72.02 -39.51
CA GLU A 634 -36.22 -72.54 -39.35
C GLU A 634 -35.88 -72.83 -37.87
N VAL A 635 -36.27 -71.95 -36.95
CA VAL A 635 -36.06 -72.16 -35.51
C VAL A 635 -36.84 -73.39 -35.02
N GLU A 636 -38.09 -73.56 -35.46
CA GLU A 636 -38.89 -74.75 -35.13
C GLU A 636 -38.32 -76.05 -35.73
N ARG A 637 -37.69 -75.97 -36.90
CA ARG A 637 -36.97 -77.11 -37.48
C ARG A 637 -35.72 -77.46 -36.68
N LEU A 638 -34.92 -76.46 -36.29
CA LEU A 638 -33.78 -76.66 -35.42
C LEU A 638 -34.20 -77.31 -34.10
N LYS A 639 -35.30 -76.84 -33.50
CA LYS A 639 -35.85 -77.45 -32.28
C LYS A 639 -36.22 -78.91 -32.48
N ARG A 640 -36.92 -79.25 -33.58
CA ARG A 640 -37.26 -80.65 -33.92
C ARG A 640 -36.04 -81.52 -34.13
N ILE A 641 -34.96 -80.99 -34.73
CA ILE A 641 -33.71 -81.74 -34.89
C ILE A 641 -33.08 -82.00 -33.52
N VAL A 642 -33.00 -80.99 -32.66
CA VAL A 642 -32.48 -81.13 -31.30
C VAL A 642 -33.30 -82.12 -30.49
N ASP A 643 -34.63 -81.98 -30.48
CA ASP A 643 -35.55 -82.89 -29.79
C ASP A 643 -35.37 -84.32 -30.32
N ARG A 644 -35.30 -84.52 -31.65
CA ARG A 644 -35.08 -85.84 -32.27
C ARG A 644 -33.76 -86.49 -31.86
N VAL A 645 -32.70 -85.71 -31.73
CA VAL A 645 -31.38 -86.21 -31.31
C VAL A 645 -31.37 -86.54 -29.81
N THR A 646 -32.06 -85.74 -29.00
CA THR A 646 -32.06 -85.85 -27.54
C THR A 646 -33.19 -86.70 -26.94
N ASP A 647 -34.07 -87.27 -27.76
CA ASP A 647 -35.23 -88.13 -27.38
C ASP A 647 -34.84 -89.54 -26.87
N ASN A 648 -33.76 -89.64 -26.09
CA ASN A 648 -33.23 -90.93 -25.62
C ASN A 648 -32.56 -90.90 -24.23
N ASP A 649 -32.75 -89.83 -23.44
CA ASP A 649 -32.16 -89.63 -22.10
C ASP A 649 -30.62 -89.81 -22.04
N ARG A 650 -29.90 -89.61 -23.15
CA ARG A 650 -28.44 -89.68 -23.22
C ARG A 650 -27.84 -88.32 -23.56
N GLU A 651 -26.58 -88.15 -23.18
CA GLU A 651 -25.76 -87.00 -23.58
C GLU A 651 -25.31 -87.17 -25.03
N HIS A 652 -25.48 -86.14 -25.83
CA HIS A 652 -25.09 -86.11 -27.25
C HIS A 652 -23.98 -85.11 -27.50
N HIS A 653 -23.15 -85.36 -28.51
CA HIS A 653 -22.18 -84.36 -28.93
C HIS A 653 -22.85 -83.40 -29.93
N ILE A 654 -22.61 -82.09 -29.82
CA ILE A 654 -23.16 -81.09 -30.77
C ILE A 654 -22.89 -81.41 -32.23
N LYS A 655 -21.81 -82.17 -32.52
CA LYS A 655 -21.47 -82.64 -33.85
C LYS A 655 -22.60 -83.43 -34.52
N GLU A 656 -23.37 -84.21 -33.77
CA GLU A 656 -24.49 -85.01 -34.31
C GLU A 656 -25.61 -84.10 -34.84
N VAL A 657 -25.98 -83.08 -34.07
CA VAL A 657 -26.94 -82.05 -34.50
C VAL A 657 -26.36 -81.24 -35.67
N PHE A 658 -25.08 -80.86 -35.59
CA PHE A 658 -24.43 -80.07 -36.64
C PHE A 658 -24.37 -80.79 -37.98
N GLU A 659 -24.08 -82.09 -38.01
CA GLU A 659 -24.07 -82.91 -39.24
C GLU A 659 -25.47 -82.97 -39.87
N ILE A 660 -26.51 -83.15 -39.05
CA ILE A 660 -27.90 -83.13 -39.51
C ILE A 660 -28.28 -81.75 -40.07
N VAL A 661 -27.98 -80.67 -39.34
CA VAL A 661 -28.30 -79.30 -39.78
C VAL A 661 -27.49 -78.94 -41.03
N THR A 662 -26.27 -79.45 -41.18
CA THR A 662 -25.46 -79.29 -42.39
C THR A 662 -26.10 -79.98 -43.59
N PHE A 663 -26.71 -81.15 -43.39
CA PHE A 663 -27.40 -81.88 -44.45
C PHE A 663 -28.78 -81.28 -44.78
N GLU A 664 -29.58 -80.93 -43.77
CA GLU A 664 -30.98 -80.51 -43.92
C GLU A 664 -31.15 -78.99 -44.10
N GLN A 665 -30.23 -78.17 -43.59
CA GLN A 665 -30.37 -76.70 -43.49
C GLN A 665 -29.02 -75.94 -43.63
N SER A 666 -28.13 -76.34 -44.56
CA SER A 666 -26.80 -75.71 -44.73
C SER A 666 -26.83 -74.18 -44.94
N GLU A 667 -27.87 -73.66 -45.59
CA GLU A 667 -28.08 -72.21 -45.78
C GLU A 667 -28.26 -71.44 -44.47
N LEU A 668 -28.82 -72.07 -43.43
CA LEU A 668 -28.96 -71.46 -42.11
C LEU A 668 -27.60 -71.26 -41.45
N LEU A 669 -26.73 -72.27 -41.56
CA LEU A 669 -25.38 -72.23 -40.97
C LEU A 669 -24.51 -71.20 -41.67
N SER A 670 -24.51 -71.18 -43.01
CA SER A 670 -23.70 -70.23 -43.78
C SER A 670 -24.15 -68.78 -43.57
N ARG A 671 -25.46 -68.52 -43.53
CA ARG A 671 -26.02 -67.17 -43.29
C ARG A 671 -25.70 -66.63 -41.90
N ASN A 672 -25.63 -67.50 -40.90
CA ASN A 672 -25.32 -67.14 -39.51
C ASN A 672 -23.86 -67.36 -39.13
N PHE A 673 -22.96 -67.53 -40.10
CA PHE A 673 -21.52 -67.75 -39.89
C PHE A 673 -21.17 -68.95 -38.98
N ALA A 674 -22.08 -69.92 -38.83
CA ALA A 674 -21.89 -71.10 -38.00
C ALA A 674 -21.05 -72.16 -38.75
N LYS A 675 -19.74 -71.96 -38.78
CA LYS A 675 -18.79 -72.80 -39.53
C LYS A 675 -18.43 -74.11 -38.82
N PHE A 676 -18.57 -74.15 -37.49
CA PHE A 676 -18.16 -75.28 -36.66
C PHE A 676 -19.30 -75.69 -35.71
N PRO A 677 -19.31 -76.93 -35.19
CA PRO A 677 -20.31 -77.38 -34.23
C PRO A 677 -20.47 -76.45 -33.03
N PHE A 678 -19.37 -75.89 -32.51
CA PHE A 678 -19.40 -74.93 -31.40
C PHE A 678 -20.21 -73.66 -31.71
N CYS A 679 -20.15 -73.15 -32.95
CA CYS A 679 -20.96 -71.98 -33.32
C CYS A 679 -22.46 -72.30 -33.26
N LEU A 680 -22.85 -73.51 -33.69
CA LEU A 680 -24.24 -73.96 -33.58
C LEU A 680 -24.65 -74.12 -32.11
N GLN A 681 -23.78 -74.66 -31.26
CA GLN A 681 -24.01 -74.71 -29.81
C GLN A 681 -24.35 -73.32 -29.27
N SER A 682 -23.52 -72.31 -29.53
CA SER A 682 -23.74 -70.94 -29.05
C SER A 682 -25.07 -70.33 -29.55
N ILE A 683 -25.48 -70.65 -30.79
CA ILE A 683 -26.78 -70.21 -31.32
C ILE A 683 -27.93 -70.92 -30.60
N LEU A 684 -27.83 -72.23 -30.34
CA LEU A 684 -28.87 -72.99 -29.66
C LEU A 684 -29.01 -72.55 -28.19
N GLU A 685 -27.91 -72.31 -27.50
CA GLU A 685 -27.88 -71.79 -26.14
C GLU A 685 -28.59 -70.43 -26.04
N TYR A 686 -28.32 -69.53 -27.00
CA TYR A 686 -29.02 -68.25 -27.10
C TYR A 686 -30.53 -68.42 -27.37
N LEU A 687 -30.91 -69.27 -28.33
CA LEU A 687 -32.31 -69.43 -28.73
C LEU A 687 -33.21 -70.08 -27.67
N TYR A 688 -32.65 -70.98 -26.85
CA TYR A 688 -33.44 -71.81 -25.94
C TYR A 688 -33.16 -71.55 -24.44
N HIS A 689 -32.29 -70.59 -24.12
CA HIS A 689 -32.02 -70.06 -22.77
C HIS A 689 -31.83 -71.10 -21.65
N LYS A 690 -31.32 -72.30 -21.99
CA LYS A 690 -30.92 -73.35 -21.05
C LYS A 690 -29.75 -74.15 -21.62
N PRO A 691 -28.87 -74.71 -20.78
CA PRO A 691 -27.93 -75.73 -21.23
C PRO A 691 -28.75 -76.91 -21.77
N ILE A 692 -28.73 -77.06 -23.08
CA ILE A 692 -29.20 -78.27 -23.74
C ILE A 692 -28.15 -79.34 -23.40
N PRO A 693 -28.52 -80.57 -23.03
CA PRO A 693 -27.57 -81.64 -22.68
C PRO A 693 -26.80 -82.15 -23.91
N ILE A 694 -26.04 -81.24 -24.50
CA ILE A 694 -25.23 -81.43 -25.68
C ILE A 694 -23.83 -80.91 -25.33
N PHE A 695 -22.84 -81.80 -25.34
CA PHE A 695 -21.44 -81.49 -25.05
C PHE A 695 -20.60 -81.21 -26.31
#